data_AF-A0A937FEJ2-F1
#
_entry.id   AF-A0A937FEJ2-F1
#
_cell.length_a   1.000
_cell.length_b   1.000
_cell.length_c   1.000
_cell.angle_alpha   90.00
_cell.angle_beta   90.00
_cell.angle_gamma   90.00
#
_symmetry.space_group_name_H-M   'P 1'
#
loop_
_entity.id
_entity.type
_entity.pdbx_description
1 polymer ?
#
loop_
_entity_poly.entity_id
_entity_poly.type
_entity_poly.pdbx_seq_one_letter_code
_entity_poly.pdbx_strand_id
1 'polypeptide(L)'
;MKRPILLVFLCILFSIVFHSNSSTAQTSNVYIGSTDQTIRGFGGMNFPRWISDLTPDQADKAFGNGYGQIGLSILRISVSPQSNQWSLEVPTAQRAANHGAIVFATPWSPPASMKTNGSTIKGELRTNQYGAYANYLRDFTNYMSSNGVSLYAMSIQNEPDWLPEYESCGWNPSQMRTFLDNNASVIPTRVIAPETVNYKSNYMSGIASSSQVDILANHAYGGTPVRYNSSKEQWMTEHYAPNSNSNSANNWPEALEAGKEIHDYLINGYNAYIWWYIRRSYGLITENGSVSKRGFVMSHYAKFVRPGFVRVRADASPTSGVSVSAYQNGNTIVVVAINQNSSSRNLTLNFAGNSVNNITKWETTGTVGNNVTEGATYSGGTSFTNTLTGYSITTFRGTLDGNTPGGPSTNIYQIKNRGTGMFLDGLGYTTNGDPCVQWANTTHPNSQWEFITNADGYTQLKNVSSGMFIDGLGLTENASEAGLWANTTHPNSQWSVEQYDGSYYRIRNRATGLYLDGLGRTTDGDACGQYANTSSVNAQWQLISVSGTSLAKEASIATENSEFPTSFYPNPVDDQLQINTKESDLPVFVKIYDMSGKIRLEKTLSDSQNKVDVQKLPSGVYILEMAHGNETKRSQLIKK
;
A
#
# COMPACT_ATOMS: atom_id res chain seq x y z
N MET A 1 -22.79 -35.65 88.54
CA MET A 1 -21.48 -36.12 88.04
C MET A 1 -21.62 -36.40 86.55
N LYS A 2 -21.21 -35.47 85.67
CA LYS A 2 -20.78 -35.65 84.25
C LYS A 2 -20.64 -34.27 83.59
N ARG A 3 -19.56 -34.15 82.81
CA ARG A 3 -18.86 -32.95 82.29
C ARG A 3 -19.62 -32.27 81.13
N PRO A 4 -19.48 -30.94 80.90
CA PRO A 4 -19.83 -30.34 79.63
C PRO A 4 -18.68 -30.48 78.63
N ILE A 5 -19.07 -30.66 77.37
CA ILE A 5 -18.26 -30.94 76.18
C ILE A 5 -17.58 -29.65 75.71
N LEU A 6 -16.26 -29.70 75.49
CA LEU A 6 -15.47 -28.63 74.89
C LEU A 6 -15.49 -28.80 73.36
N LEU A 7 -16.15 -27.89 72.64
CA LEU A 7 -16.06 -27.82 71.18
C LEU A 7 -14.70 -27.21 70.80
N VAL A 8 -13.85 -28.01 70.14
CA VAL A 8 -12.61 -27.54 69.51
C VAL A 8 -12.94 -27.11 68.08
N PHE A 9 -12.84 -25.81 67.79
CA PHE A 9 -12.86 -25.29 66.42
C PHE A 9 -11.47 -25.50 65.78
N LEU A 10 -11.39 -26.40 64.82
CA LEU A 10 -10.21 -26.61 63.99
C LEU A 10 -10.19 -25.55 62.88
N CYS A 11 -9.37 -24.50 63.04
CA CYS A 11 -9.10 -23.55 61.97
C CYS A 11 -8.14 -24.19 60.94
N ILE A 12 -8.67 -24.62 59.79
CA ILE A 12 -7.87 -25.02 58.64
C ILE A 12 -7.43 -23.73 57.92
N LEU A 13 -6.18 -23.33 58.13
CA LEU A 13 -5.52 -22.31 57.31
C LEU A 13 -5.32 -22.88 55.89
N PHE A 14 -6.17 -22.47 54.95
CA PHE A 14 -5.86 -22.60 53.53
C PHE A 14 -4.81 -21.55 53.17
N SER A 15 -3.56 -21.98 53.01
CA SER A 15 -2.55 -21.20 52.31
C SER A 15 -3.00 -21.03 50.85
N ILE A 16 -3.58 -19.87 50.51
CA ILE A 16 -3.79 -19.46 49.13
C ILE A 16 -2.41 -19.21 48.53
N VAL A 17 -1.86 -20.22 47.86
CA VAL A 17 -0.71 -20.03 46.99
C VAL A 17 -1.23 -19.26 45.77
N PHE A 18 -0.98 -17.94 45.73
CA PHE A 18 -1.08 -17.17 44.51
C PHE A 18 -0.08 -17.73 43.50
N HIS A 19 -0.53 -18.68 42.68
CA HIS A 19 0.17 -18.99 41.44
C HIS A 19 -0.06 -17.79 40.53
N SER A 20 0.94 -16.91 40.44
CA SER A 20 1.09 -16.04 39.29
C SER A 20 1.29 -16.96 38.08
N ASN A 21 0.19 -17.31 37.41
CA ASN A 21 0.27 -17.85 36.06
C ASN A 21 0.89 -16.74 35.20
N SER A 22 2.21 -16.74 35.09
CA SER A 22 2.91 -16.03 34.03
C SER A 22 2.43 -16.68 32.74
N SER A 23 1.43 -16.07 32.10
CA SER A 23 1.02 -16.49 30.77
C SER A 23 2.23 -16.26 29.87
N THR A 24 2.83 -17.36 29.41
CA THR A 24 3.92 -17.32 28.45
C THR A 24 3.44 -16.57 27.21
N ALA A 25 4.18 -15.55 26.80
CA ALA A 25 3.82 -14.76 25.64
C ALA A 25 3.81 -15.66 24.40
N GLN A 26 2.75 -15.57 23.61
CA GLN A 26 2.59 -16.35 22.39
C GLN A 26 3.40 -15.67 21.30
N THR A 27 4.16 -16.44 20.53
CA THR A 27 5.08 -15.89 19.55
C THR A 27 4.51 -16.04 18.15
N SER A 28 4.47 -14.94 17.39
CA SER A 28 4.31 -14.96 15.94
C SER A 28 5.64 -14.56 15.31
N ASN A 29 6.22 -15.45 14.50
CA ASN A 29 7.40 -15.13 13.72
C ASN A 29 6.99 -14.30 12.49
N VAL A 30 7.69 -13.19 12.24
CA VAL A 30 7.56 -12.31 11.08
C VAL A 30 8.81 -12.48 10.23
N TYR A 31 8.67 -13.13 9.09
CA TYR A 31 9.79 -13.55 8.23
C TYR A 31 10.12 -12.46 7.22
N ILE A 32 10.76 -11.37 7.68
CA ILE A 32 11.20 -10.24 6.83
C ILE A 32 11.96 -10.77 5.60
N GLY A 33 11.66 -10.22 4.42
CA GLY A 33 12.18 -10.69 3.13
C GLY A 33 11.44 -11.88 2.51
N SER A 34 10.64 -12.63 3.28
CA SER A 34 9.71 -13.63 2.73
C SER A 34 8.41 -12.95 2.29
N THR A 35 8.46 -12.36 1.10
CA THR A 35 7.36 -11.58 0.53
C THR A 35 6.39 -12.46 -0.25
N ASP A 36 5.13 -12.04 -0.29
CA ASP A 36 4.07 -12.65 -1.09
C ASP A 36 3.49 -11.58 -2.05
N GLN A 37 2.17 -11.43 -2.11
CA GLN A 37 1.54 -10.49 -3.03
C GLN A 37 1.76 -9.02 -2.64
N THR A 38 1.77 -8.15 -3.65
CA THR A 38 1.69 -6.70 -3.46
C THR A 38 0.25 -6.30 -3.13
N ILE A 39 0.07 -5.52 -2.08
CA ILE A 39 -1.21 -4.95 -1.68
C ILE A 39 -1.56 -3.81 -2.61
N ARG A 40 -2.68 -3.99 -3.32
CA ARG A 40 -3.28 -2.97 -4.17
C ARG A 40 -4.08 -1.96 -3.35
N GLY A 41 -4.80 -2.44 -2.34
CA GLY A 41 -5.51 -1.56 -1.41
C GLY A 41 -6.81 -2.13 -0.87
N PHE A 42 -7.56 -1.23 -0.25
CA PHE A 42 -8.80 -1.52 0.47
C PHE A 42 -9.86 -0.53 0.05
N GLY A 43 -11.10 -1.01 -0.14
CA GLY A 43 -12.13 -0.17 -0.75
C GLY A 43 -13.54 -0.45 -0.30
N GLY A 44 -14.46 0.21 -1.00
CA GLY A 44 -15.88 -0.04 -0.89
C GLY A 44 -16.67 0.46 -2.11
N MET A 45 -17.94 0.10 -2.17
CA MET A 45 -18.87 0.48 -3.22
C MET A 45 -19.55 1.83 -2.93
N ASN A 46 -19.60 2.66 -3.98
CA ASN A 46 -20.59 3.73 -4.10
C ASN A 46 -21.59 3.34 -5.21
N PHE A 47 -22.89 3.42 -4.93
CA PHE A 47 -23.94 3.03 -5.88
C PHE A 47 -25.10 4.04 -5.86
N PRO A 48 -24.90 5.25 -6.43
CA PRO A 48 -25.80 6.41 -6.31
C PRO A 48 -27.18 6.19 -6.96
N ARG A 49 -27.33 5.11 -7.73
CA ARG A 49 -28.58 4.74 -8.40
C ARG A 49 -29.47 3.80 -7.58
N TRP A 50 -28.91 3.10 -6.60
CA TRP A 50 -29.64 2.19 -5.70
C TRP A 50 -29.77 2.77 -4.28
N ILE A 51 -28.79 3.55 -3.84
CA ILE A 51 -28.81 4.32 -2.60
C ILE A 51 -28.33 5.74 -2.87
N SER A 52 -28.52 6.68 -1.95
CA SER A 52 -27.99 8.04 -2.12
C SER A 52 -26.48 8.03 -2.31
N ASP A 53 -25.95 8.90 -3.17
CA ASP A 53 -24.51 9.12 -3.32
C ASP A 53 -23.85 9.47 -1.97
N LEU A 54 -22.55 9.24 -1.84
CA LEU A 54 -21.79 9.76 -0.71
C LEU A 54 -21.84 11.29 -0.74
N THR A 55 -22.13 11.92 0.41
CA THR A 55 -21.89 13.35 0.53
C THR A 55 -20.38 13.62 0.42
N PRO A 56 -19.96 14.86 0.09
CA PRO A 56 -18.56 15.24 0.16
C PRO A 56 -17.91 14.74 1.47
N ASP A 57 -18.40 15.15 2.64
CA ASP A 57 -17.78 14.78 3.93
C ASP A 57 -17.68 13.25 4.13
N GLN A 58 -18.64 12.48 3.63
CA GLN A 58 -18.59 11.03 3.70
C GLN A 58 -17.51 10.45 2.79
N ALA A 59 -17.34 11.00 1.58
CA ALA A 59 -16.25 10.63 0.70
C ALA A 59 -14.87 11.00 1.28
N ASP A 60 -14.73 12.16 1.94
CA ASP A 60 -13.47 12.50 2.64
C ASP A 60 -13.19 11.56 3.81
N LYS A 61 -14.21 11.19 4.58
CA LYS A 61 -14.07 10.18 5.63
C LYS A 61 -13.71 8.82 5.08
N ALA A 62 -14.21 8.46 3.89
CA ALA A 62 -13.90 7.19 3.25
C ALA A 62 -12.44 7.16 2.75
N PHE A 63 -12.03 8.14 1.94
CA PHE A 63 -10.77 8.06 1.18
C PHE A 63 -9.61 8.85 1.79
N GLY A 64 -9.88 9.87 2.61
CA GLY A 64 -8.85 10.59 3.33
C GLY A 64 -8.16 9.72 4.38
N ASN A 65 -6.91 10.04 4.72
CA ASN A 65 -6.10 9.26 5.67
C ASN A 65 -5.78 9.98 6.99
N GLY A 66 -6.42 11.11 7.27
CA GLY A 66 -6.29 11.85 8.53
C GLY A 66 -7.07 11.22 9.70
N TYR A 67 -7.13 11.95 10.81
CA TYR A 67 -7.89 11.56 11.99
C TYR A 67 -9.39 11.44 11.69
N GLY A 68 -10.03 10.37 12.15
CA GLY A 68 -11.45 10.11 11.89
C GLY A 68 -11.79 9.72 10.44
N GLN A 69 -10.79 9.48 9.60
CA GLN A 69 -10.94 9.02 8.21
C GLN A 69 -10.38 7.59 8.06
N ILE A 70 -10.96 6.82 7.14
CA ILE A 70 -10.74 5.37 6.99
C ILE A 70 -9.48 5.06 6.16
N GLY A 71 -9.12 5.93 5.21
CA GLY A 71 -8.00 5.70 4.32
C GLY A 71 -8.26 4.65 3.24
N LEU A 72 -9.49 4.50 2.74
CA LEU A 72 -9.74 3.66 1.58
C LEU A 72 -8.90 4.14 0.38
N SER A 73 -8.39 3.20 -0.40
CA SER A 73 -7.53 3.44 -1.57
C SER A 73 -8.12 2.89 -2.87
N ILE A 74 -9.31 2.27 -2.79
CA ILE A 74 -10.04 1.74 -3.93
C ILE A 74 -11.51 2.15 -3.81
N LEU A 75 -12.07 2.70 -4.89
CA LEU A 75 -13.51 2.90 -5.04
C LEU A 75 -14.03 1.93 -6.10
N ARG A 76 -15.11 1.22 -5.77
CA ARG A 76 -15.93 0.48 -6.74
C ARG A 76 -17.15 1.33 -7.10
N ILE A 77 -17.47 1.41 -8.39
CA ILE A 77 -18.68 2.07 -8.91
C ILE A 77 -19.47 1.15 -9.84
N SER A 78 -20.72 1.52 -10.14
CA SER A 78 -21.57 0.78 -11.05
C SER A 78 -21.47 1.27 -12.50
N VAL A 79 -21.55 0.36 -13.46
CA VAL A 79 -21.82 0.72 -14.87
C VAL A 79 -23.32 0.59 -15.10
N SER A 80 -24.03 1.71 -15.23
CA SER A 80 -25.47 1.68 -15.52
C SER A 80 -25.75 1.09 -16.90
N PRO A 81 -26.81 0.27 -17.07
CA PRO A 81 -27.30 -0.17 -18.38
C PRO A 81 -27.97 0.96 -19.19
N GLN A 82 -28.06 2.17 -18.63
CA GLN A 82 -28.57 3.38 -19.29
C GLN A 82 -27.51 4.48 -19.24
N SER A 83 -26.98 4.87 -20.40
CA SER A 83 -25.83 5.79 -20.49
C SER A 83 -26.12 7.21 -19.98
N ASN A 84 -27.39 7.63 -20.02
CA ASN A 84 -27.83 8.90 -19.44
C ASN A 84 -27.72 8.96 -17.90
N GLN A 85 -27.39 7.85 -17.23
CA GLN A 85 -27.19 7.78 -15.77
C GLN A 85 -25.71 7.71 -15.38
N TRP A 86 -24.77 7.63 -16.32
CA TRP A 86 -23.34 7.53 -16.02
C TRP A 86 -22.81 8.75 -15.25
N SER A 87 -23.43 9.92 -15.42
CA SER A 87 -23.07 11.15 -14.68
C SER A 87 -23.23 11.04 -13.17
N LEU A 88 -24.04 10.09 -12.67
CA LEU A 88 -24.25 9.90 -11.24
C LEU A 88 -22.98 9.43 -10.52
N GLU A 89 -22.08 8.72 -11.21
CA GLU A 89 -20.86 8.16 -10.61
C GLU A 89 -19.72 9.19 -10.49
N VAL A 90 -19.78 10.26 -11.29
CA VAL A 90 -18.66 11.20 -11.46
C VAL A 90 -18.25 11.93 -10.17
N PRO A 91 -19.16 12.52 -9.36
CA PRO A 91 -18.76 13.36 -8.23
C PRO A 91 -17.92 12.61 -7.19
N THR A 92 -18.41 11.46 -6.73
CA THR A 92 -17.70 10.63 -5.76
C THR A 92 -16.44 10.01 -6.36
N ALA A 93 -16.45 9.62 -7.63
CA ALA A 93 -15.27 9.06 -8.29
C ALA A 93 -14.12 10.07 -8.44
N GLN A 94 -14.42 11.31 -8.84
CA GLN A 94 -13.45 12.41 -8.86
C GLN A 94 -12.89 12.68 -7.46
N ARG A 95 -13.77 12.70 -6.44
CA ARG A 95 -13.35 12.96 -5.07
C ARG A 95 -12.45 11.85 -4.50
N ALA A 96 -12.77 10.60 -4.78
CA ALA A 96 -11.92 9.46 -4.42
C ALA A 96 -10.55 9.54 -5.12
N ALA A 97 -10.54 9.82 -6.43
CA ALA A 97 -9.31 9.98 -7.20
C ALA A 97 -8.41 11.12 -6.67
N ASN A 98 -9.01 12.23 -6.24
CA ASN A 98 -8.29 13.36 -5.62
C ASN A 98 -7.63 12.99 -4.27
N HIS A 99 -8.11 11.95 -3.58
CA HIS A 99 -7.45 11.38 -2.40
C HIS A 99 -6.43 10.28 -2.76
N GLY A 100 -6.16 10.07 -4.05
CA GLY A 100 -5.23 9.07 -4.55
C GLY A 100 -5.81 7.65 -4.58
N ALA A 101 -7.14 7.49 -4.43
CA ALA A 101 -7.78 6.20 -4.60
C ALA A 101 -7.89 5.84 -6.09
N ILE A 102 -7.67 4.57 -6.42
CA ILE A 102 -8.00 4.05 -7.75
C ILE A 102 -9.51 3.77 -7.85
N VAL A 103 -10.07 3.88 -9.06
CA VAL A 103 -11.48 3.61 -9.31
C VAL A 103 -11.61 2.44 -10.28
N PHE A 104 -12.44 1.45 -9.96
CA PHE A 104 -12.85 0.42 -10.91
C PHE A 104 -14.38 0.34 -10.98
N ALA A 105 -14.88 -0.13 -12.12
CA ALA A 105 -16.31 -0.18 -12.38
C ALA A 105 -16.78 -1.60 -12.67
N THR A 106 -17.98 -1.93 -12.20
CA THR A 106 -18.64 -3.22 -12.48
C THR A 106 -20.04 -3.02 -13.07
N PRO A 107 -20.38 -3.66 -14.20
CA PRO A 107 -21.75 -3.75 -14.70
C PRO A 107 -22.55 -4.85 -13.99
N TRP A 108 -23.76 -4.52 -13.51
CA TRP A 108 -24.74 -5.53 -13.06
C TRP A 108 -25.50 -6.16 -14.23
N SER A 109 -25.70 -5.38 -15.29
CA SER A 109 -26.38 -5.86 -16.48
C SER A 109 -25.94 -5.09 -17.72
N PRO A 110 -25.86 -5.75 -18.89
CA PRO A 110 -25.91 -5.08 -20.17
C PRO A 110 -27.22 -4.27 -20.36
N PRO A 111 -27.25 -3.31 -21.31
CA PRO A 111 -28.51 -2.72 -21.76
C PRO A 111 -29.56 -3.78 -22.11
N ALA A 112 -30.81 -3.55 -21.72
CA ALA A 112 -31.91 -4.50 -21.87
C ALA A 112 -32.07 -5.02 -23.32
N SER A 113 -31.84 -4.16 -24.31
CA SER A 113 -31.90 -4.49 -25.74
C SER A 113 -30.86 -5.54 -26.18
N MET A 114 -29.77 -5.70 -25.43
CA MET A 114 -28.71 -6.67 -25.73
C MET A 114 -28.97 -8.06 -25.15
N LYS A 115 -30.00 -8.20 -24.31
CA LYS A 115 -30.24 -9.40 -23.50
C LYS A 115 -31.31 -10.30 -24.08
N THR A 116 -31.24 -11.59 -23.77
CA THR A 116 -32.13 -12.64 -24.30
C THR A 116 -33.59 -12.45 -23.92
N ASN A 117 -33.85 -11.79 -22.79
CA ASN A 117 -35.18 -11.52 -22.25
C ASN A 117 -35.65 -10.07 -22.40
N GLY A 118 -34.86 -9.20 -23.06
CA GLY A 118 -35.21 -7.78 -23.21
C GLY A 118 -35.30 -7.00 -21.90
N SER A 119 -34.67 -7.47 -20.81
CA SER A 119 -34.77 -6.90 -19.46
C SER A 119 -33.40 -6.81 -18.79
N THR A 120 -33.18 -5.81 -17.93
CA THR A 120 -31.97 -5.71 -17.09
C THR A 120 -31.98 -6.71 -15.94
N ILE A 121 -33.12 -7.32 -15.62
CA ILE A 121 -33.26 -8.34 -14.58
C ILE A 121 -33.10 -9.73 -15.22
N LYS A 122 -32.20 -10.56 -14.68
CA LYS A 122 -31.93 -11.95 -15.12
C LYS A 122 -31.59 -12.10 -16.61
N GLY A 123 -31.65 -13.31 -17.15
CA GLY A 123 -31.33 -13.56 -18.56
C GLY A 123 -29.84 -13.49 -18.85
N GLU A 124 -29.47 -13.54 -20.12
CA GLU A 124 -28.09 -13.63 -20.59
C GLU A 124 -27.82 -12.60 -21.68
N LEU A 125 -26.55 -12.25 -21.89
CA LEU A 125 -26.14 -11.45 -23.04
C LEU A 125 -26.30 -12.29 -24.31
N ARG A 126 -26.98 -11.74 -25.33
CA ARG A 126 -27.08 -12.43 -26.63
C ARG A 126 -25.70 -12.51 -27.27
N THR A 127 -25.33 -13.68 -27.79
CA THR A 127 -24.01 -13.90 -28.42
C THR A 127 -23.72 -12.94 -29.58
N ASN A 128 -24.73 -12.57 -30.35
CA ASN A 128 -24.62 -11.57 -31.42
C ASN A 128 -24.48 -10.12 -30.92
N GLN A 129 -24.47 -9.88 -29.61
CA GLN A 129 -24.31 -8.57 -28.97
C GLN A 129 -22.99 -8.44 -28.20
N TYR A 130 -22.08 -9.43 -28.28
CA TYR A 130 -20.81 -9.40 -27.54
C TYR A 130 -19.95 -8.17 -27.91
N GLY A 131 -19.74 -7.92 -29.21
CA GLY A 131 -18.99 -6.73 -29.64
C GLY A 131 -19.68 -5.41 -29.25
N ALA A 132 -21.01 -5.35 -29.28
CA ALA A 132 -21.78 -4.18 -28.87
C ALA A 132 -21.64 -3.90 -27.36
N TYR A 133 -21.67 -4.96 -26.54
CA TYR A 133 -21.47 -4.83 -25.10
C TYR A 133 -20.03 -4.44 -24.74
N ALA A 134 -19.02 -5.00 -25.41
CA ALA A 134 -17.63 -4.58 -25.21
C ALA A 134 -17.41 -3.09 -25.56
N ASN A 135 -18.02 -2.62 -26.66
CA ASN A 135 -18.05 -1.20 -27.00
C ASN A 135 -18.76 -0.36 -25.93
N TYR A 136 -19.86 -0.85 -25.34
CA TYR A 136 -20.55 -0.16 -24.26
C TYR A 136 -19.66 0.03 -23.01
N LEU A 137 -18.88 -1.00 -22.63
CA LEU A 137 -17.92 -0.92 -21.53
C LEU A 137 -16.75 0.02 -21.84
N ARG A 138 -16.23 0.01 -23.08
CA ARG A 138 -15.26 1.00 -23.56
C ARG A 138 -15.82 2.41 -23.46
N ASP A 139 -17.05 2.63 -23.93
CA ASP A 139 -17.67 3.95 -23.97
C ASP A 139 -17.90 4.51 -22.55
N PHE A 140 -18.26 3.67 -21.58
CA PHE A 140 -18.27 4.06 -20.17
C PHE A 140 -16.87 4.43 -19.67
N THR A 141 -15.85 3.63 -20.02
CA THR A 141 -14.45 3.91 -19.63
C THR A 141 -13.99 5.26 -20.17
N ASN A 142 -14.28 5.54 -21.45
CA ASN A 142 -13.97 6.81 -22.09
C ASN A 142 -14.78 7.97 -21.48
N TYR A 143 -16.05 7.73 -21.16
CA TYR A 143 -16.90 8.72 -20.49
C TYR A 143 -16.30 9.14 -19.15
N MET A 144 -15.91 8.19 -18.29
CA MET A 144 -15.27 8.50 -17.01
C MET A 144 -13.95 9.25 -17.21
N SER A 145 -13.12 8.82 -18.17
CA SER A 145 -11.85 9.50 -18.50
C SER A 145 -12.08 10.94 -18.95
N SER A 146 -13.07 11.20 -19.81
CA SER A 146 -13.45 12.54 -20.25
C SER A 146 -13.98 13.44 -19.12
N ASN A 147 -14.45 12.84 -18.03
CA ASN A 147 -14.86 13.51 -16.80
C ASN A 147 -13.75 13.53 -15.73
N GLY A 148 -12.48 13.33 -16.12
CA GLY A 148 -11.34 13.45 -15.21
C GLY A 148 -11.11 12.25 -14.29
N VAL A 149 -11.76 11.11 -14.54
CA VAL A 149 -11.57 9.86 -13.77
C VAL A 149 -11.05 8.77 -14.68
N SER A 150 -9.76 8.48 -14.60
CA SER A 150 -9.17 7.34 -15.30
C SER A 150 -9.47 6.06 -14.51
N LEU A 151 -10.32 5.18 -15.07
CA LEU A 151 -10.58 3.88 -14.45
C LEU A 151 -9.32 3.02 -14.44
N TYR A 152 -8.98 2.48 -13.28
CA TYR A 152 -7.90 1.52 -13.12
C TYR A 152 -8.22 0.18 -13.76
N ALA A 153 -9.50 -0.23 -13.68
CA ALA A 153 -10.01 -1.45 -14.28
C ALA A 153 -11.52 -1.40 -14.55
N MET A 154 -11.97 -2.29 -15.44
CA MET A 154 -13.36 -2.52 -15.81
C MET A 154 -13.69 -4.00 -15.64
N SER A 155 -14.75 -4.34 -14.91
CA SER A 155 -15.24 -5.71 -14.84
C SER A 155 -16.16 -6.06 -16.00
N ILE A 156 -16.22 -7.35 -16.35
CA ILE A 156 -17.13 -7.84 -17.40
C ILE A 156 -18.57 -8.01 -16.88
N GLN A 157 -18.74 -8.45 -15.63
CA GLN A 157 -20.05 -8.77 -15.06
C GLN A 157 -19.96 -8.95 -13.54
N ASN A 158 -20.87 -8.31 -12.80
CA ASN A 158 -21.14 -8.65 -11.40
C ASN A 158 -21.83 -10.01 -11.28
N GLU A 159 -21.29 -10.92 -10.46
CA GLU A 159 -21.93 -12.19 -10.08
C GLU A 159 -22.59 -12.94 -11.26
N PRO A 160 -21.82 -13.31 -12.30
CA PRO A 160 -22.34 -13.98 -13.49
C PRO A 160 -23.07 -15.30 -13.20
N ASP A 161 -22.90 -15.84 -12.00
CA ASP A 161 -23.42 -17.09 -11.50
C ASP A 161 -24.59 -16.95 -10.50
N TRP A 162 -25.15 -15.73 -10.38
CA TRP A 162 -26.30 -15.42 -9.53
C TRP A 162 -27.32 -14.54 -10.27
N LEU A 163 -28.59 -14.99 -10.30
CA LEU A 163 -29.67 -14.35 -11.06
C LEU A 163 -30.84 -13.89 -10.17
N PRO A 164 -30.63 -12.85 -9.34
CA PRO A 164 -31.65 -12.30 -8.44
C PRO A 164 -32.76 -11.52 -9.18
N GLU A 165 -33.80 -11.11 -8.46
CA GLU A 165 -34.93 -10.29 -8.98
C GLU A 165 -34.60 -8.80 -9.17
N TYR A 166 -33.31 -8.47 -9.26
CA TYR A 166 -32.81 -7.15 -9.61
C TYR A 166 -31.79 -7.28 -10.74
N GLU A 167 -31.14 -6.17 -11.12
CA GLU A 167 -30.23 -6.14 -12.27
C GLU A 167 -29.16 -7.22 -12.17
N SER A 168 -29.11 -8.07 -13.19
CA SER A 168 -28.22 -9.23 -13.25
C SER A 168 -28.10 -9.72 -14.69
N CYS A 169 -27.05 -10.47 -14.99
CA CYS A 169 -26.89 -11.13 -16.28
C CYS A 169 -26.05 -12.39 -16.08
N GLY A 170 -26.57 -13.52 -16.53
CA GLY A 170 -25.96 -14.83 -16.39
C GLY A 170 -24.88 -15.04 -17.44
N TRP A 171 -23.78 -15.65 -17.02
CA TRP A 171 -22.72 -16.11 -17.92
C TRP A 171 -22.17 -17.42 -17.41
N ASN A 172 -22.05 -18.42 -18.26
CA ASN A 172 -21.23 -19.59 -17.95
C ASN A 172 -19.73 -19.32 -18.25
N PRO A 173 -18.79 -20.14 -17.75
CA PRO A 173 -17.36 -19.91 -17.96
C PRO A 173 -16.93 -19.85 -19.44
N SER A 174 -17.56 -20.64 -20.31
CA SER A 174 -17.23 -20.68 -21.75
C SER A 174 -17.71 -19.43 -22.48
N GLN A 175 -18.91 -18.93 -22.16
CA GLN A 175 -19.43 -17.65 -22.67
C GLN A 175 -18.51 -16.50 -22.27
N MET A 176 -18.16 -16.42 -20.97
CA MET A 176 -17.25 -15.40 -20.45
C MET A 176 -15.89 -15.45 -21.15
N ARG A 177 -15.30 -16.65 -21.28
CA ARG A 177 -14.03 -16.86 -21.96
C ARG A 177 -14.08 -16.41 -23.42
N THR A 178 -15.15 -16.75 -24.14
CA THR A 178 -15.36 -16.36 -25.54
C THR A 178 -15.48 -14.86 -25.69
N PHE A 179 -16.20 -14.19 -24.77
CA PHE A 179 -16.32 -12.73 -24.77
C PHE A 179 -14.96 -12.07 -24.54
N LEU A 180 -14.23 -12.51 -23.52
CA LEU A 180 -12.90 -12.01 -23.19
C LEU A 180 -11.97 -12.09 -24.39
N ASP A 181 -11.75 -13.29 -24.94
CA ASP A 181 -10.76 -13.51 -25.99
C ASP A 181 -11.09 -12.77 -27.29
N ASN A 182 -12.37 -12.63 -27.63
CA ASN A 182 -12.78 -12.12 -28.95
C ASN A 182 -13.26 -10.66 -28.94
N ASN A 183 -13.55 -10.06 -27.79
CA ASN A 183 -14.22 -8.75 -27.73
C ASN A 183 -13.62 -7.79 -26.70
N ALA A 184 -13.02 -8.27 -25.61
CA ALA A 184 -12.60 -7.38 -24.51
C ALA A 184 -11.42 -6.46 -24.85
N SER A 185 -10.69 -6.74 -25.94
CA SER A 185 -9.51 -5.94 -26.36
C SER A 185 -9.82 -4.48 -26.70
N VAL A 186 -11.09 -4.11 -26.89
CA VAL A 186 -11.50 -2.70 -27.11
C VAL A 186 -11.61 -1.89 -25.83
N ILE A 187 -11.57 -2.54 -24.66
CA ILE A 187 -11.67 -1.88 -23.34
C ILE A 187 -10.30 -1.28 -23.01
N PRO A 188 -10.15 0.05 -22.88
CA PRO A 188 -8.86 0.72 -22.85
C PRO A 188 -8.30 0.83 -21.41
N THR A 189 -8.53 -0.19 -20.60
CA THR A 189 -8.06 -0.30 -19.22
C THR A 189 -7.97 -1.78 -18.83
N ARG A 190 -7.50 -2.05 -17.61
CA ARG A 190 -7.40 -3.43 -17.11
C ARG A 190 -8.76 -4.09 -17.02
N VAL A 191 -8.82 -5.40 -17.21
CA VAL A 191 -10.06 -6.16 -17.15
C VAL A 191 -10.13 -7.03 -15.90
N ILE A 192 -11.26 -6.94 -15.19
CA ILE A 192 -11.63 -7.79 -14.05
C ILE A 192 -12.63 -8.85 -14.50
N ALA A 193 -12.41 -10.10 -14.09
CA ALA A 193 -13.36 -11.19 -14.24
C ALA A 193 -13.00 -12.33 -13.26
N PRO A 194 -13.90 -13.27 -12.93
CA PRO A 194 -15.32 -13.33 -13.27
C PRO A 194 -16.25 -12.61 -12.27
N GLU A 195 -15.76 -12.20 -11.09
CA GLU A 195 -16.58 -11.66 -9.98
C GLU A 195 -17.73 -12.58 -9.55
N THR A 196 -17.50 -13.90 -9.45
CA THR A 196 -18.51 -14.84 -8.96
C THR A 196 -18.92 -14.55 -7.51
N VAL A 197 -20.18 -14.84 -7.14
CA VAL A 197 -20.78 -14.56 -5.81
C VAL A 197 -19.97 -15.13 -4.63
N ASN A 198 -19.26 -16.22 -4.89
CA ASN A 198 -18.14 -16.72 -4.09
C ASN A 198 -17.12 -17.36 -5.02
N TYR A 199 -15.94 -17.74 -4.51
CA TYR A 199 -14.92 -18.39 -5.32
C TYR A 199 -15.45 -19.68 -5.97
N LYS A 200 -15.48 -19.72 -7.30
CA LYS A 200 -15.80 -20.92 -8.09
C LYS A 200 -14.64 -21.30 -9.01
N SER A 201 -14.04 -22.47 -8.72
CA SER A 201 -12.84 -22.94 -9.41
C SER A 201 -13.01 -23.12 -10.92
N ASN A 202 -14.20 -23.54 -11.38
CA ASN A 202 -14.49 -23.72 -12.80
C ASN A 202 -14.57 -22.38 -13.57
N TYR A 203 -15.05 -21.31 -12.95
CA TYR A 203 -15.00 -19.98 -13.55
C TYR A 203 -13.56 -19.46 -13.61
N MET A 204 -12.84 -19.53 -12.49
CA MET A 204 -11.44 -19.09 -12.41
C MET A 204 -10.54 -19.79 -13.43
N SER A 205 -10.53 -21.12 -13.41
CA SER A 205 -9.73 -21.92 -14.35
C SER A 205 -10.16 -21.74 -15.81
N GLY A 206 -11.44 -21.52 -16.07
CA GLY A 206 -11.96 -21.29 -17.43
C GLY A 206 -11.45 -20.02 -18.10
N ILE A 207 -11.17 -18.97 -17.31
CA ILE A 207 -10.75 -17.66 -17.84
C ILE A 207 -9.29 -17.29 -17.56
N ALA A 208 -8.62 -17.97 -16.63
CA ALA A 208 -7.29 -17.58 -16.17
C ALA A 208 -6.23 -17.49 -17.27
N SER A 209 -6.32 -18.33 -18.31
CA SER A 209 -5.39 -18.31 -19.45
C SER A 209 -5.75 -17.29 -20.55
N SER A 210 -6.86 -16.57 -20.43
CA SER A 210 -7.16 -15.46 -21.35
C SER A 210 -6.14 -14.33 -21.17
N SER A 211 -5.54 -13.85 -22.26
CA SER A 211 -4.61 -12.71 -22.20
C SER A 211 -5.33 -11.37 -21.92
N GLN A 212 -6.66 -11.36 -22.00
CA GLN A 212 -7.50 -10.18 -21.81
C GLN A 212 -7.95 -10.00 -20.36
N VAL A 213 -7.55 -10.86 -19.43
CA VAL A 213 -7.88 -10.73 -18.00
C VAL A 213 -6.63 -10.31 -17.25
N ASP A 214 -6.67 -9.17 -16.57
CA ASP A 214 -5.56 -8.67 -15.75
C ASP A 214 -5.73 -9.01 -14.28
N ILE A 215 -6.99 -9.05 -13.81
CA ILE A 215 -7.36 -9.24 -12.42
C ILE A 215 -8.40 -10.35 -12.31
N LEU A 216 -8.05 -11.40 -11.57
CA LEU A 216 -8.96 -12.49 -11.22
C LEU A 216 -9.74 -12.10 -9.95
N ALA A 217 -11.07 -12.13 -10.00
CA ALA A 217 -11.88 -11.62 -8.90
C ALA A 217 -13.07 -12.51 -8.53
N ASN A 218 -13.40 -12.53 -7.24
CA ASN A 218 -14.60 -13.13 -6.69
C ASN A 218 -15.10 -12.31 -5.50
N HIS A 219 -16.35 -12.55 -5.14
CA HIS A 219 -16.95 -12.06 -3.90
C HIS A 219 -16.75 -13.10 -2.78
N ALA A 220 -17.30 -12.84 -1.60
CA ALA A 220 -17.12 -13.70 -0.43
C ALA A 220 -18.41 -14.34 0.13
N TYR A 221 -19.58 -14.15 -0.51
CA TYR A 221 -20.86 -14.58 0.06
C TYR A 221 -20.98 -16.10 0.21
N GLY A 222 -20.92 -16.57 1.46
CA GLY A 222 -20.96 -18.00 1.80
C GLY A 222 -19.69 -18.77 1.40
N GLY A 223 -18.63 -18.08 1.01
CA GLY A 223 -17.36 -18.66 0.60
C GLY A 223 -16.23 -18.38 1.59
N THR A 224 -15.16 -19.17 1.50
CA THR A 224 -13.88 -18.90 2.17
C THR A 224 -12.84 -18.49 1.14
N PRO A 225 -11.79 -17.75 1.54
CA PRO A 225 -10.76 -17.33 0.61
C PRO A 225 -10.00 -18.54 0.06
N VAL A 226 -9.83 -18.57 -1.27
CA VAL A 226 -9.02 -19.56 -1.98
C VAL A 226 -7.97 -18.83 -2.79
N ARG A 227 -6.69 -19.16 -2.57
CA ARG A 227 -5.58 -18.66 -3.38
C ARG A 227 -5.60 -19.32 -4.76
N TYR A 228 -5.56 -18.51 -5.81
CA TYR A 228 -5.35 -18.97 -7.17
C TYR A 228 -3.93 -18.61 -7.62
N ASN A 229 -3.11 -19.62 -7.89
CA ASN A 229 -1.72 -19.41 -8.28
C ASN A 229 -1.65 -18.93 -9.74
N SER A 230 -1.54 -17.62 -9.91
CA SER A 230 -1.36 -16.93 -11.18
C SER A 230 -0.37 -15.78 -11.02
N SER A 231 0.19 -15.30 -12.13
CA SER A 231 0.94 -14.03 -12.16
C SER A 231 0.03 -12.80 -12.13
N LYS A 232 -1.29 -13.00 -12.30
CA LYS A 232 -2.32 -11.96 -12.28
C LYS A 232 -2.67 -11.57 -10.85
N GLU A 233 -3.15 -10.34 -10.67
CA GLU A 233 -3.70 -9.92 -9.38
C GLU A 233 -4.97 -10.73 -9.06
N GLN A 234 -5.20 -11.00 -7.78
CA GLN A 234 -6.40 -11.65 -7.27
C GLN A 234 -7.13 -10.74 -6.28
N TRP A 235 -8.38 -10.37 -6.55
CA TRP A 235 -9.13 -9.39 -5.76
C TRP A 235 -10.41 -9.98 -5.16
N MET A 236 -10.72 -9.57 -3.92
CA MET A 236 -12.04 -9.77 -3.31
C MET A 236 -12.82 -8.49 -3.52
N THR A 237 -13.75 -8.47 -4.48
CA THR A 237 -14.32 -7.22 -5.01
C THR A 237 -15.66 -6.82 -4.40
N GLU A 238 -16.26 -7.67 -3.55
CA GLU A 238 -17.48 -7.34 -2.82
C GLU A 238 -17.73 -8.28 -1.64
N HIS A 239 -17.96 -7.71 -0.46
CA HIS A 239 -18.66 -8.38 0.64
C HIS A 239 -19.15 -7.41 1.72
N TYR A 240 -20.00 -7.92 2.62
CA TYR A 240 -20.21 -7.35 3.96
C TYR A 240 -20.01 -8.46 4.99
N ALA A 241 -19.34 -8.16 6.10
CA ALA A 241 -19.04 -9.16 7.14
C ALA A 241 -19.42 -8.69 8.56
N PRO A 242 -19.93 -9.57 9.43
CA PRO A 242 -20.39 -10.93 9.13
C PRO A 242 -21.85 -10.97 8.62
N ASN A 243 -22.55 -9.83 8.62
CA ASN A 243 -23.96 -9.75 8.24
C ASN A 243 -24.34 -8.34 7.76
N SER A 244 -25.54 -8.22 7.18
CA SER A 244 -26.16 -6.96 6.75
C SER A 244 -27.34 -6.56 7.67
N ASN A 245 -27.33 -6.97 8.94
CA ASN A 245 -28.40 -6.65 9.88
C ASN A 245 -28.51 -5.12 10.06
N SER A 246 -29.73 -4.60 10.14
CA SER A 246 -29.94 -3.16 10.34
C SER A 246 -29.27 -2.67 11.63
N ASN A 247 -28.54 -1.56 11.53
CA ASN A 247 -27.86 -0.89 12.64
C ASN A 247 -26.78 -1.74 13.34
N SER A 248 -26.20 -2.74 12.67
CA SER A 248 -25.16 -3.61 13.24
C SER A 248 -23.74 -3.09 13.12
N ALA A 249 -23.49 -1.99 12.39
CA ALA A 249 -22.13 -1.53 12.05
C ALA A 249 -21.24 -1.23 13.28
N ASN A 250 -21.84 -0.97 14.44
CA ASN A 250 -21.14 -0.67 15.70
C ASN A 250 -21.18 -1.81 16.73
N ASN A 251 -21.73 -2.97 16.39
CA ASN A 251 -21.77 -4.11 17.29
C ASN A 251 -20.35 -4.60 17.61
N TRP A 252 -20.04 -4.74 18.90
CA TRP A 252 -18.77 -5.27 19.38
C TRP A 252 -19.04 -6.48 20.29
N PRO A 253 -18.30 -7.60 20.15
CA PRO A 253 -17.11 -7.81 19.32
C PRO A 253 -17.38 -8.15 17.84
N GLU A 254 -18.64 -8.15 17.39
CA GLU A 254 -19.04 -8.59 16.03
C GLU A 254 -18.21 -7.93 14.90
N ALA A 255 -17.89 -6.64 15.00
CA ALA A 255 -17.07 -5.96 14.00
C ALA A 255 -15.68 -6.57 13.79
N LEU A 256 -15.13 -7.32 14.76
CA LEU A 256 -13.84 -8.02 14.61
C LEU A 256 -13.90 -9.14 13.56
N GLU A 257 -15.09 -9.70 13.29
CA GLU A 257 -15.25 -10.71 12.24
C GLU A 257 -14.93 -10.14 10.85
N ALA A 258 -15.22 -8.86 10.61
CA ALA A 258 -14.78 -8.18 9.38
C ALA A 258 -13.26 -8.08 9.30
N GLY A 259 -12.58 -7.81 10.42
CA GLY A 259 -11.12 -7.77 10.48
C GLY A 259 -10.50 -9.14 10.25
N LYS A 260 -11.12 -10.20 10.78
CA LYS A 260 -10.72 -11.58 10.58
C LYS A 260 -10.89 -12.02 9.13
N GLU A 261 -11.98 -11.63 8.49
CA GLU A 261 -12.18 -11.93 7.07
C GLU A 261 -11.15 -11.21 6.19
N ILE A 262 -10.89 -9.91 6.43
CA ILE A 262 -9.83 -9.17 5.72
C ILE A 262 -8.48 -9.90 5.91
N HIS A 263 -8.14 -10.28 7.15
CA HIS A 263 -6.94 -11.07 7.44
C HIS A 263 -6.88 -12.36 6.59
N ASP A 264 -7.96 -13.14 6.56
CA ASP A 264 -8.01 -14.43 5.86
C ASP A 264 -7.80 -14.29 4.36
N TYR A 265 -8.39 -13.26 3.75
CA TYR A 265 -8.18 -12.99 2.32
C TYR A 265 -6.73 -12.55 2.04
N LEU A 266 -6.16 -11.68 2.88
CA LEU A 266 -4.78 -11.22 2.69
C LEU A 266 -3.77 -12.36 2.88
N ILE A 267 -3.90 -13.23 3.87
CA ILE A 267 -2.96 -14.36 4.02
C ILE A 267 -3.11 -15.42 2.90
N ASN A 268 -4.22 -15.38 2.16
CA ASN A 268 -4.49 -16.25 1.00
C ASN A 268 -4.17 -15.57 -0.35
N GLY A 269 -3.29 -14.58 -0.37
CA GLY A 269 -2.71 -14.07 -1.61
C GLY A 269 -3.53 -13.01 -2.33
N TYR A 270 -4.62 -12.51 -1.74
CA TYR A 270 -5.43 -11.46 -2.36
C TYR A 270 -4.71 -10.10 -2.28
N ASN A 271 -4.71 -9.37 -3.39
CA ASN A 271 -4.11 -8.04 -3.51
C ASN A 271 -5.04 -6.93 -2.99
N ALA A 272 -6.36 -7.15 -3.05
CA ALA A 272 -7.34 -6.15 -2.67
C ALA A 272 -8.55 -6.76 -1.94
N TYR A 273 -9.14 -5.98 -1.04
CA TYR A 273 -10.40 -6.29 -0.36
C TYR A 273 -11.35 -5.11 -0.45
N ILE A 274 -12.54 -5.32 -1.02
CA ILE A 274 -13.52 -4.28 -1.28
C ILE A 274 -14.81 -4.62 -0.53
N TRP A 275 -15.21 -3.72 0.37
CA TRP A 275 -16.51 -3.78 1.03
C TRP A 275 -17.65 -3.51 0.04
N TRP A 276 -18.88 -3.91 0.39
CA TRP A 276 -20.07 -3.49 -0.33
C TRP A 276 -20.35 -1.99 -0.08
N TYR A 277 -21.58 -1.56 0.23
CA TYR A 277 -21.84 -0.13 0.43
C TYR A 277 -20.96 0.50 1.52
N ILE A 278 -20.20 1.54 1.15
CA ILE A 278 -19.39 2.34 2.08
C ILE A 278 -20.31 2.92 3.16
N ARG A 279 -21.38 3.62 2.75
CA ARG A 279 -22.39 4.17 3.66
C ARG A 279 -23.60 3.23 3.77
N ARG A 280 -23.76 2.63 4.95
CA ARG A 280 -24.95 1.86 5.30
C ARG A 280 -25.05 1.65 6.81
N SER A 281 -26.24 1.31 7.32
CA SER A 281 -26.43 0.98 8.75
C SER A 281 -25.61 -0.23 9.24
N TYR A 282 -25.10 -1.05 8.31
CA TYR A 282 -24.16 -2.16 8.55
C TYR A 282 -22.77 -1.90 7.93
N GLY A 283 -22.54 -0.73 7.33
CA GLY A 283 -21.36 -0.42 6.51
C GLY A 283 -20.20 0.19 7.29
N LEU A 284 -19.23 0.72 6.55
CA LEU A 284 -18.03 1.37 7.10
C LEU A 284 -18.32 2.78 7.64
N ILE A 285 -19.27 3.47 7.00
CA ILE A 285 -19.82 4.76 7.42
C ILE A 285 -21.31 4.56 7.71
N THR A 286 -21.78 4.98 8.88
CA THR A 286 -23.19 4.91 9.26
C THR A 286 -24.01 5.96 8.50
N GLU A 287 -25.35 5.82 8.48
CA GLU A 287 -26.22 6.73 7.72
C GLU A 287 -26.14 8.20 8.20
N ASN A 288 -25.74 8.44 9.46
CA ASN A 288 -25.46 9.79 9.99
C ASN A 288 -24.07 10.34 9.62
N GLY A 289 -23.29 9.62 8.80
CA GLY A 289 -21.97 10.04 8.32
C GLY A 289 -20.81 9.80 9.28
N SER A 290 -20.99 9.05 10.38
CA SER A 290 -19.89 8.67 11.28
C SER A 290 -19.18 7.40 10.81
N VAL A 291 -17.88 7.28 11.06
CA VAL A 291 -17.15 6.02 10.86
C VAL A 291 -17.62 5.00 11.91
N SER A 292 -17.98 3.80 11.47
CA SER A 292 -18.47 2.73 12.34
C SER A 292 -17.35 1.89 12.95
N LYS A 293 -17.64 0.99 13.89
CA LYS A 293 -16.66 0.00 14.37
C LYS A 293 -16.12 -0.87 13.24
N ARG A 294 -16.96 -1.26 12.27
CA ARG A 294 -16.50 -1.96 11.04
C ARG A 294 -15.57 -1.07 10.20
N GLY A 295 -15.87 0.23 10.09
CA GLY A 295 -15.01 1.21 9.43
C GLY A 295 -13.64 1.38 10.11
N PHE A 296 -13.60 1.43 11.44
CA PHE A 296 -12.35 1.46 12.20
C PHE A 296 -11.56 0.15 12.09
N VAL A 297 -12.23 -1.00 12.09
CA VAL A 297 -11.59 -2.30 11.82
C VAL A 297 -10.96 -2.33 10.43
N MET A 298 -11.66 -1.85 9.38
CA MET A 298 -11.08 -1.69 8.05
C MET A 298 -9.86 -0.74 8.05
N SER A 299 -9.92 0.33 8.84
CA SER A 299 -8.86 1.34 8.93
C SER A 299 -7.52 0.79 9.43
N HIS A 300 -7.53 -0.26 10.28
CA HIS A 300 -6.30 -0.92 10.73
C HIS A 300 -5.47 -1.53 9.59
N TYR A 301 -6.12 -1.83 8.46
CA TYR A 301 -5.47 -2.20 7.22
C TYR A 301 -5.32 -1.00 6.30
N ALA A 302 -6.43 -0.34 5.95
CA ALA A 302 -6.49 0.69 4.92
C ALA A 302 -5.58 1.91 5.19
N LYS A 303 -5.48 2.37 6.45
CA LYS A 303 -4.65 3.53 6.79
C LYS A 303 -3.15 3.25 6.77
N PHE A 304 -2.75 2.03 7.11
CA PHE A 304 -1.36 1.68 7.40
C PHE A 304 -0.72 0.84 6.29
N VAL A 305 -1.46 -0.08 5.69
CA VAL A 305 -1.03 -0.95 4.59
C VAL A 305 -1.41 -0.29 3.26
N ARG A 306 -0.69 0.77 2.91
CA ARG A 306 -0.97 1.58 1.72
C ARG A 306 -0.70 0.81 0.41
N PRO A 307 -1.27 1.22 -0.73
CA PRO A 307 -0.92 0.65 -2.03
C PRO A 307 0.59 0.57 -2.24
N GLY A 308 1.08 -0.59 -2.68
CA GLY A 308 2.51 -0.85 -2.89
C GLY A 308 3.23 -1.54 -1.73
N PHE A 309 2.61 -1.68 -0.55
CA PHE A 309 3.10 -2.60 0.47
C PHE A 309 3.10 -4.04 -0.06
N VAL A 310 4.09 -4.83 0.29
CA VAL A 310 4.11 -6.27 0.05
C VAL A 310 3.73 -7.01 1.32
N ARG A 311 2.91 -8.05 1.20
CA ARG A 311 2.64 -8.92 2.36
C ARG A 311 3.90 -9.69 2.71
N VAL A 312 4.26 -9.72 3.98
CA VAL A 312 5.36 -10.52 4.52
C VAL A 312 4.76 -11.74 5.22
N ARG A 313 5.40 -12.90 5.07
CA ARG A 313 4.97 -14.10 5.78
C ARG A 313 5.07 -13.86 7.29
N ALA A 314 4.01 -14.23 8.01
CA ALA A 314 3.99 -14.29 9.46
C ALA A 314 3.26 -15.56 9.91
N ASP A 315 3.50 -16.02 11.13
CA ASP A 315 2.68 -17.07 11.73
C ASP A 315 1.27 -16.51 11.98
N ALA A 316 0.35 -16.87 11.09
CA ALA A 316 -0.94 -16.21 10.97
C ALA A 316 -1.89 -16.43 12.16
N SER A 317 -1.70 -17.54 12.88
CA SER A 317 -2.49 -17.92 14.06
C SER A 317 -1.55 -18.46 15.14
N PRO A 318 -0.82 -17.58 15.87
CA PRO A 318 0.15 -18.00 16.88
C PRO A 318 -0.52 -18.67 18.10
N THR A 319 -1.82 -18.44 18.27
CA THR A 319 -2.69 -19.14 19.22
C THR A 319 -4.13 -19.14 18.71
N SER A 320 -4.96 -20.00 19.29
CA SER A 320 -6.41 -19.92 19.13
C SER A 320 -6.95 -18.52 19.47
N GLY A 321 -7.76 -17.96 18.55
CA GLY A 321 -8.41 -16.66 18.68
C GLY A 321 -7.49 -15.45 18.53
N VAL A 322 -6.23 -15.63 18.11
CA VAL A 322 -5.35 -14.50 17.72
C VAL A 322 -4.92 -14.67 16.27
N SER A 323 -5.13 -13.64 15.46
CA SER A 323 -4.72 -13.60 14.04
C SER A 323 -3.66 -12.53 13.82
N VAL A 324 -2.61 -12.80 13.03
CA VAL A 324 -1.49 -11.88 12.80
C VAL A 324 -1.12 -11.83 11.32
N SER A 325 -1.04 -10.64 10.73
CA SER A 325 -0.55 -10.43 9.37
C SER A 325 0.48 -9.31 9.32
N ALA A 326 1.48 -9.42 8.44
CA ALA A 326 2.58 -8.47 8.34
C ALA A 326 2.78 -7.97 6.91
N TYR A 327 3.26 -6.74 6.79
CA TYR A 327 3.42 -6.03 5.53
C TYR A 327 4.67 -5.16 5.58
N GLN A 328 5.32 -4.98 4.44
CA GLN A 328 6.53 -4.17 4.31
C GLN A 328 6.44 -3.23 3.11
N ASN A 329 6.96 -2.02 3.28
CA ASN A 329 7.29 -1.10 2.18
C ASN A 329 8.48 -0.26 2.62
N GLY A 330 9.58 -0.28 1.88
CA GLY A 330 10.77 0.37 2.41
C GLY A 330 11.27 -0.36 3.64
N ASN A 331 11.73 0.47 4.57
CA ASN A 331 12.04 0.08 5.93
C ASN A 331 10.79 0.12 6.82
N THR A 332 9.60 0.42 6.30
CA THR A 332 8.37 0.42 7.12
C THR A 332 7.83 -0.99 7.24
N ILE A 333 7.67 -1.47 8.47
CA ILE A 333 6.97 -2.72 8.80
C ILE A 333 5.64 -2.39 9.45
N VAL A 334 4.58 -3.02 8.96
CA VAL A 334 3.23 -2.94 9.56
C VAL A 334 2.81 -4.35 9.94
N VAL A 335 2.38 -4.54 11.18
CA VAL A 335 1.79 -5.79 11.67
C VAL A 335 0.39 -5.50 12.19
N VAL A 336 -0.61 -6.21 11.67
CA VAL A 336 -1.99 -6.15 12.16
C VAL A 336 -2.30 -7.43 12.92
N ALA A 337 -2.66 -7.29 14.19
CA ALA A 337 -2.99 -8.38 15.10
C ALA A 337 -4.43 -8.24 15.63
N ILE A 338 -5.19 -9.32 15.62
CA ILE A 338 -6.58 -9.37 16.09
C ILE A 338 -6.66 -10.35 17.24
N ASN A 339 -7.20 -9.93 18.39
CA ASN A 339 -7.53 -10.81 19.50
C ASN A 339 -9.05 -10.95 19.63
N GLN A 340 -9.59 -12.07 19.18
CA GLN A 340 -11.01 -12.43 19.31
C GLN A 340 -11.34 -13.06 20.67
N ASN A 341 -10.37 -13.21 21.58
CA ASN A 341 -10.63 -13.68 22.94
C ASN A 341 -11.15 -12.54 23.82
N SER A 342 -12.04 -12.86 24.78
CA SER A 342 -12.48 -11.90 25.80
C SER A 342 -11.36 -11.48 26.77
N SER A 343 -10.34 -12.33 26.93
CA SER A 343 -9.19 -12.05 27.79
C SER A 343 -8.03 -11.49 26.98
N SER A 344 -7.24 -10.63 27.62
CA SER A 344 -6.00 -10.12 27.04
C SER A 344 -4.99 -11.25 26.75
N ARG A 345 -4.15 -11.03 25.75
CA ARG A 345 -3.12 -11.98 25.30
C ARG A 345 -1.79 -11.24 25.14
N ASN A 346 -0.72 -11.81 25.67
CA ASN A 346 0.63 -11.29 25.40
C ASN A 346 1.12 -11.87 24.07
N LEU A 347 1.36 -11.00 23.09
CA LEU A 347 1.89 -11.37 21.78
C LEU A 347 3.35 -10.89 21.69
N THR A 348 4.24 -11.83 21.40
CA THR A 348 5.61 -11.56 20.96
C THR A 348 5.68 -11.63 19.45
N LEU A 349 6.09 -10.53 18.82
CA LEU A 349 6.50 -10.49 17.42
C LEU A 349 8.00 -10.77 17.35
N ASN A 350 8.38 -11.88 16.75
CA ASN A 350 9.79 -12.22 16.51
C ASN A 350 10.15 -11.90 15.06
N PHE A 351 11.07 -10.97 14.81
CA PHE A 351 11.41 -10.48 13.47
C PHE A 351 12.52 -11.31 12.79
N ALA A 352 12.67 -12.57 13.20
CA ALA A 352 13.59 -13.54 12.60
C ALA A 352 15.05 -13.04 12.49
N GLY A 353 15.52 -12.33 13.53
CA GLY A 353 16.88 -11.78 13.60
C GLY A 353 17.05 -10.39 12.98
N ASN A 354 16.00 -9.82 12.36
CA ASN A 354 15.99 -8.44 11.90
C ASN A 354 15.58 -7.50 13.02
N SER A 355 16.17 -6.32 13.11
CA SER A 355 15.78 -5.33 14.12
C SER A 355 14.71 -4.40 13.58
N VAL A 356 13.55 -4.34 14.26
CA VAL A 356 12.49 -3.37 13.97
C VAL A 356 12.32 -2.47 15.19
N ASN A 357 12.56 -1.18 15.00
CA ASN A 357 12.55 -0.16 16.04
C ASN A 357 11.42 0.85 15.83
N ASN A 358 11.27 1.79 16.78
CA ASN A 358 10.25 2.85 16.73
C ASN A 358 8.85 2.28 16.45
N ILE A 359 8.47 1.23 17.18
CA ILE A 359 7.22 0.52 16.98
C ILE A 359 6.10 1.33 17.65
N THR A 360 5.28 2.01 16.87
CA THR A 360 4.08 2.69 17.37
C THR A 360 2.87 1.76 17.29
N LYS A 361 2.02 1.81 18.30
CA LYS A 361 0.79 1.00 18.42
C LYS A 361 -0.44 1.85 18.11
N TRP A 362 -1.39 1.29 17.35
CA TRP A 362 -2.77 1.79 17.26
C TRP A 362 -3.74 0.67 17.63
N GLU A 363 -4.80 0.98 18.37
CA GLU A 363 -5.75 -0.03 18.84
C GLU A 363 -7.21 0.42 18.63
N THR A 364 -8.07 -0.55 18.35
CA THR A 364 -9.53 -0.41 18.45
C THR A 364 -10.07 -1.49 19.39
N THR A 365 -10.87 -1.07 20.37
CA THR A 365 -11.61 -1.97 21.29
C THR A 365 -13.09 -1.64 21.28
N GLY A 366 -13.90 -2.33 22.08
CA GLY A 366 -15.33 -2.00 22.25
C GLY A 366 -15.57 -0.66 22.97
N THR A 367 -14.55 -0.10 23.63
CA THR A 367 -14.66 1.17 24.37
C THR A 367 -14.93 2.34 23.42
N VAL A 368 -15.83 3.23 23.82
CA VAL A 368 -16.12 4.47 23.07
C VAL A 368 -14.87 5.35 23.05
N GLY A 369 -14.54 5.93 21.88
CA GLY A 369 -13.36 6.78 21.71
C GLY A 369 -12.02 6.04 21.52
N ASN A 370 -11.98 4.72 21.71
CA ASN A 370 -10.80 3.91 21.43
C ASN A 370 -10.90 3.26 20.05
N ASN A 371 -10.65 4.06 19.01
CA ASN A 371 -10.87 3.72 17.61
C ASN A 371 -9.66 4.18 16.77
N VAL A 372 -8.78 3.24 16.43
CA VAL A 372 -7.48 3.50 15.79
C VAL A 372 -6.72 4.59 16.54
N THR A 373 -6.73 4.49 17.87
CA THR A 373 -6.11 5.49 18.74
C THR A 373 -4.61 5.21 18.82
N GLU A 374 -3.81 6.23 18.54
CA GLU A 374 -2.35 6.16 18.69
C GLU A 374 -1.96 5.97 20.15
N GLY A 375 -1.17 4.93 20.41
CA GLY A 375 -0.64 4.59 21.72
C GLY A 375 0.85 4.90 21.82
N ALA A 376 1.50 4.25 22.77
CA ALA A 376 2.93 4.42 22.99
C ALA A 376 3.76 3.96 21.79
N THR A 377 4.91 4.60 21.61
CA THR A 377 6.00 4.14 20.73
C THR A 377 7.03 3.39 21.57
N TYR A 378 7.44 2.23 21.07
CA TYR A 378 8.36 1.32 21.76
C TYR A 378 9.69 1.24 21.00
N SER A 379 10.78 1.03 21.74
CA SER A 379 12.14 0.97 21.16
C SER A 379 12.30 -0.16 20.14
N GLY A 380 11.61 -1.29 20.32
CA GLY A 380 11.70 -2.44 19.43
C GLY A 380 12.96 -3.29 19.62
N GLY A 381 13.42 -3.95 18.56
CA GLY A 381 14.57 -4.86 18.52
C GLY A 381 14.33 -6.05 17.60
N THR A 382 15.06 -7.16 17.79
CA THR A 382 14.83 -8.42 17.05
C THR A 382 13.53 -9.12 17.43
N SER A 383 12.95 -8.73 18.56
CA SER A 383 11.63 -9.15 19.00
C SER A 383 10.96 -8.03 19.79
N PHE A 384 9.64 -8.01 19.78
CA PHE A 384 8.83 -7.05 20.51
C PHE A 384 7.61 -7.73 21.13
N THR A 385 7.38 -7.53 22.43
CA THR A 385 6.22 -8.10 23.13
C THR A 385 5.26 -7.00 23.56
N ASN A 386 3.97 -7.18 23.26
CA ASN A 386 2.90 -6.29 23.68
C ASN A 386 1.66 -7.07 24.12
N THR A 387 0.88 -6.50 25.05
CA THR A 387 -0.42 -7.05 25.43
C THR A 387 -1.49 -6.59 24.46
N LEU A 388 -2.15 -7.53 23.80
CA LEU A 388 -3.37 -7.32 23.04
C LEU A 388 -4.56 -7.35 24.01
N THR A 389 -5.33 -6.27 24.04
CA THR A 389 -6.56 -6.18 24.85
C THR A 389 -7.56 -7.27 24.42
N GLY A 390 -8.40 -7.75 25.35
CA GLY A 390 -9.51 -8.66 25.00
C GLY A 390 -10.48 -8.00 24.01
N TYR A 391 -10.92 -8.74 22.99
CA TYR A 391 -11.71 -8.24 21.87
C TYR A 391 -11.12 -6.95 21.29
N SER A 392 -9.98 -7.06 20.63
CA SER A 392 -9.27 -5.92 20.04
C SER A 392 -8.71 -6.24 18.65
N ILE A 393 -8.49 -5.18 17.88
CA ILE A 393 -7.60 -5.17 16.73
C ILE A 393 -6.54 -4.11 16.96
N THR A 394 -5.30 -4.46 16.66
CA THR A 394 -4.11 -3.66 16.95
C THR A 394 -3.22 -3.63 15.73
N THR A 395 -2.81 -2.44 15.33
CA THR A 395 -1.78 -2.25 14.29
C THR A 395 -0.52 -1.75 14.94
N PHE A 396 0.60 -2.41 14.65
CA PHE A 396 1.94 -1.96 14.99
C PHE A 396 2.62 -1.45 13.72
N ARG A 397 3.22 -0.28 13.76
CA ARG A 397 4.07 0.24 12.69
C ARG A 397 5.46 0.49 13.25
N GLY A 398 6.47 -0.14 12.67
CA GLY A 398 7.87 0.03 13.05
C GLY A 398 8.75 0.34 11.86
N THR A 399 10.01 0.66 12.15
CA THR A 399 11.07 0.92 11.19
C THR A 399 12.11 -0.20 11.29
N LEU A 400 12.29 -0.95 10.22
CA LEU A 400 13.38 -1.90 10.05
C LEU A 400 14.72 -1.13 10.04
N ASP A 401 15.65 -1.55 10.88
CA ASP A 401 17.00 -0.97 10.90
C ASP A 401 17.70 -1.23 9.58
N GLY A 402 18.28 -0.17 9.00
CA GLY A 402 19.05 -0.25 7.75
C GLY A 402 20.39 -0.98 7.87
N ASN A 403 20.67 -1.65 9.00
CA ASN A 403 21.91 -2.37 9.29
C ASN A 403 21.70 -3.90 9.37
N THR A 404 20.85 -4.46 8.51
CA THR A 404 21.01 -5.82 7.99
C THR A 404 20.28 -5.94 6.64
N PRO A 405 20.79 -6.73 5.70
CA PRO A 405 20.54 -6.58 4.26
C PRO A 405 19.11 -6.98 3.87
N GLY A 406 18.25 -5.99 3.61
CA GLY A 406 16.87 -6.26 3.20
C GLY A 406 15.87 -5.11 3.29
N GLY A 407 16.28 -3.87 2.96
CA GLY A 407 15.32 -2.83 2.53
C GLY A 407 14.92 -3.11 1.06
N PRO A 408 13.87 -2.48 0.49
CA PRO A 408 13.44 -2.80 -0.86
C PRO A 408 14.54 -2.38 -1.82
N SER A 409 15.32 -3.35 -2.29
CA SER A 409 16.23 -3.11 -3.36
C SER A 409 15.37 -2.98 -4.61
N THR A 410 15.34 -1.78 -5.20
CA THR A 410 15.66 -1.83 -6.62
C THR A 410 16.97 -2.60 -6.72
N ASN A 411 17.06 -3.60 -7.58
CA ASN A 411 18.34 -4.28 -7.80
C ASN A 411 19.34 -3.32 -8.49
N ILE A 412 19.06 -2.01 -8.55
CA ILE A 412 19.79 -0.99 -9.28
C ILE A 412 20.65 -0.21 -8.30
N TYR A 413 21.95 -0.16 -8.56
CA TYR A 413 22.93 0.51 -7.74
C TYR A 413 23.80 1.43 -8.57
N GLN A 414 24.21 2.55 -7.97
CA GLN A 414 25.45 3.20 -8.31
C GLN A 414 26.59 2.49 -7.57
N ILE A 415 27.69 2.21 -8.26
CA ILE A 415 28.83 1.46 -7.72
C ILE A 415 30.03 2.41 -7.59
N LYS A 416 30.30 2.89 -6.37
CA LYS A 416 31.31 3.91 -6.08
C LYS A 416 32.62 3.29 -5.61
N ASN A 417 33.73 3.64 -6.25
CA ASN A 417 35.06 3.20 -5.84
C ASN A 417 35.49 3.87 -4.53
N ARG A 418 36.02 3.11 -3.57
CA ARG A 418 36.50 3.64 -2.29
C ARG A 418 37.77 4.48 -2.45
N GLY A 419 38.68 4.09 -3.35
CA GLY A 419 39.95 4.76 -3.56
C GLY A 419 39.84 6.07 -4.33
N THR A 420 39.09 6.08 -5.43
CA THR A 420 38.98 7.23 -6.34
C THR A 420 37.76 8.09 -6.06
N GLY A 421 36.73 7.55 -5.39
CA GLY A 421 35.45 8.21 -5.19
C GLY A 421 34.56 8.28 -6.45
N MET A 422 35.04 7.76 -7.58
CA MET A 422 34.32 7.73 -8.86
C MET A 422 33.35 6.54 -8.95
N PHE A 423 32.51 6.53 -9.96
CA PHE A 423 31.41 5.59 -10.14
C PHE A 423 31.60 4.77 -11.41
N LEU A 424 31.27 3.47 -11.37
CA LEU A 424 31.23 2.66 -12.58
C LEU A 424 30.21 3.22 -13.57
N ASP A 425 30.61 3.35 -14.83
CA ASP A 425 29.79 3.91 -15.89
C ASP A 425 30.00 3.12 -17.19
N GLY A 426 28.91 2.88 -17.92
CA GLY A 426 28.94 2.18 -19.21
C GLY A 426 29.04 3.10 -20.43
N LEU A 427 29.05 4.42 -20.24
CA LEU A 427 29.05 5.51 -21.22
C LEU A 427 28.00 5.44 -22.34
N GLY A 428 27.03 4.53 -22.24
CA GLY A 428 26.08 4.24 -23.30
C GLY A 428 26.67 3.36 -24.41
N TYR A 429 27.84 2.74 -24.17
CA TYR A 429 28.45 1.76 -25.05
C TYR A 429 27.56 0.53 -25.22
N THR A 430 27.56 -0.02 -26.43
CA THR A 430 26.68 -1.12 -26.86
C THR A 430 27.41 -2.20 -27.65
N THR A 431 28.72 -2.06 -27.89
CA THR A 431 29.52 -3.04 -28.62
C THR A 431 30.19 -4.00 -27.64
N ASN A 432 30.19 -5.29 -27.95
CA ASN A 432 30.90 -6.30 -27.17
C ASN A 432 32.40 -5.98 -27.12
N GLY A 433 32.95 -5.87 -25.91
CA GLY A 433 34.35 -5.53 -25.66
C GLY A 433 34.61 -4.04 -25.39
N ASP A 434 33.61 -3.17 -25.50
CA ASP A 434 33.73 -1.77 -25.08
C ASP A 434 34.11 -1.71 -23.58
N PRO A 435 34.92 -0.73 -23.14
CA PRO A 435 35.42 -0.71 -21.77
C PRO A 435 34.30 -0.39 -20.76
N CYS A 436 34.35 -1.03 -19.59
CA CYS A 436 33.65 -0.56 -18.40
C CYS A 436 34.52 0.52 -17.73
N VAL A 437 34.01 1.73 -17.56
CA VAL A 437 34.83 2.89 -17.14
C VAL A 437 34.42 3.42 -15.77
N GLN A 438 35.16 4.42 -15.28
CA GLN A 438 34.75 5.26 -14.15
C GLN A 438 34.40 6.67 -14.60
N TRP A 439 33.43 7.28 -13.91
CA TRP A 439 32.98 8.66 -14.13
C TRP A 439 32.65 9.34 -12.80
N ALA A 440 32.66 10.67 -12.77
CA ALA A 440 32.17 11.47 -11.65
C ALA A 440 30.70 11.13 -11.30
N ASN A 441 30.27 11.45 -10.08
CA ASN A 441 28.90 11.15 -9.64
C ASN A 441 27.86 11.82 -10.55
N THR A 442 26.96 11.02 -11.12
CA THR A 442 25.88 11.47 -11.99
C THR A 442 24.62 10.66 -11.69
N THR A 443 23.45 11.21 -11.99
CA THR A 443 22.18 10.47 -11.92
C THR A 443 21.85 9.78 -13.24
N HIS A 444 22.74 9.84 -14.24
CA HIS A 444 22.50 9.30 -15.57
C HIS A 444 22.36 7.77 -15.55
N PRO A 445 21.46 7.16 -16.34
CA PRO A 445 21.31 5.70 -16.38
C PRO A 445 22.57 4.92 -16.75
N ASN A 446 23.56 5.57 -17.40
CA ASN A 446 24.86 4.95 -17.70
C ASN A 446 25.67 4.62 -16.44
N SER A 447 25.45 5.32 -15.31
CA SER A 447 26.15 5.08 -14.04
C SER A 447 25.35 4.16 -13.10
N GLN A 448 24.28 3.54 -13.58
CA GLN A 448 23.37 2.72 -12.79
C GLN A 448 23.40 1.27 -13.28
N TRP A 449 23.44 0.34 -12.34
CA TRP A 449 23.68 -1.08 -12.60
C TRP A 449 22.65 -1.96 -11.90
N GLU A 450 21.89 -2.71 -12.68
CA GLU A 450 20.96 -3.74 -12.22
C GLU A 450 21.72 -5.04 -11.89
N PHE A 451 21.59 -5.53 -10.66
CA PHE A 451 22.18 -6.76 -10.13
C PHE A 451 21.19 -7.91 -10.35
N ILE A 452 21.59 -8.87 -11.17
CA ILE A 452 20.78 -10.04 -11.51
C ILE A 452 21.46 -11.27 -10.90
N THR A 453 20.98 -11.74 -9.76
CA THR A 453 21.57 -12.88 -9.04
C THR A 453 20.92 -14.19 -9.47
N ASN A 454 21.76 -15.12 -9.94
CA ASN A 454 21.39 -16.46 -10.37
C ASN A 454 21.11 -17.37 -9.16
N ALA A 455 20.40 -18.48 -9.40
CA ALA A 455 20.07 -19.46 -8.35
C ALA A 455 21.31 -20.10 -7.68
N ASP A 456 22.47 -20.06 -8.33
CA ASP A 456 23.75 -20.57 -7.82
C ASP A 456 24.57 -19.51 -7.07
N GLY A 457 24.01 -18.32 -6.85
CA GLY A 457 24.59 -17.25 -6.02
C GLY A 457 25.55 -16.30 -6.74
N TYR A 458 25.79 -16.48 -8.04
CA TYR A 458 26.56 -15.52 -8.85
C TYR A 458 25.66 -14.43 -9.43
N THR A 459 26.22 -13.24 -9.61
CA THR A 459 25.50 -12.05 -10.05
C THR A 459 26.03 -11.53 -11.39
N GLN A 460 25.12 -11.19 -12.29
CA GLN A 460 25.42 -10.39 -13.48
C GLN A 460 25.11 -8.91 -13.22
N LEU A 461 25.94 -8.00 -13.72
CA LEU A 461 25.83 -6.55 -13.48
C LEU A 461 25.46 -5.86 -14.80
N LYS A 462 24.18 -5.50 -14.97
CA LYS A 462 23.63 -4.95 -16.21
C LYS A 462 23.51 -3.43 -16.14
N ASN A 463 24.09 -2.74 -17.12
CA ASN A 463 23.94 -1.30 -17.26
C ASN A 463 22.48 -0.93 -17.55
N VAL A 464 21.93 0.04 -16.83
CA VAL A 464 20.51 0.43 -16.98
C VAL A 464 20.25 1.13 -18.32
N SER A 465 21.20 1.90 -18.84
CA SER A 465 21.05 2.61 -20.12
C SER A 465 21.20 1.69 -21.32
N SER A 466 22.33 0.97 -21.41
CA SER A 466 22.66 0.20 -22.62
C SER A 466 22.18 -1.23 -22.59
N GLY A 467 21.83 -1.78 -21.42
CA GLY A 467 21.49 -3.18 -21.24
C GLY A 467 22.69 -4.15 -21.34
N MET A 468 23.91 -3.62 -21.50
CA MET A 468 25.16 -4.38 -21.54
C MET A 468 25.60 -4.83 -20.14
N PHE A 469 26.39 -5.89 -20.05
CA PHE A 469 26.83 -6.49 -18.79
C PHE A 469 28.34 -6.31 -18.57
N ILE A 470 28.77 -6.09 -17.34
CA ILE A 470 30.21 -6.12 -17.03
C ILE A 470 30.75 -7.54 -17.24
N ASP A 471 31.81 -7.66 -18.02
CA ASP A 471 32.45 -8.92 -18.39
C ASP A 471 33.98 -8.83 -18.17
N GLY A 472 34.57 -9.88 -17.60
CA GLY A 472 36.01 -9.95 -17.36
C GLY A 472 36.84 -10.27 -18.60
N LEU A 473 36.20 -10.45 -19.76
CA LEU A 473 36.75 -10.78 -21.08
C LEU A 473 37.58 -12.07 -21.13
N GLY A 474 37.57 -12.85 -20.05
CA GLY A 474 38.40 -14.04 -19.88
C GLY A 474 39.89 -13.72 -19.64
N LEU A 475 40.21 -12.46 -19.35
CA LEU A 475 41.58 -12.00 -19.13
C LEU A 475 42.05 -12.36 -17.72
N THR A 476 43.23 -12.95 -17.62
CA THR A 476 43.78 -13.51 -16.36
C THR A 476 44.92 -12.69 -15.77
N GLU A 477 45.40 -11.66 -16.47
CA GLU A 477 46.51 -10.82 -16.02
C GLU A 477 46.02 -9.64 -15.17
N ASN A 478 46.80 -9.26 -14.16
CA ASN A 478 46.52 -8.08 -13.35
C ASN A 478 46.51 -6.81 -14.19
N ALA A 479 45.61 -5.89 -13.85
CA ALA A 479 45.33 -4.65 -14.58
C ALA A 479 44.73 -4.84 -16.00
N SER A 480 44.38 -6.07 -16.39
CA SER A 480 43.56 -6.29 -17.59
C SER A 480 42.21 -5.58 -17.46
N GLU A 481 41.74 -4.96 -18.54
CA GLU A 481 40.49 -4.22 -18.53
C GLU A 481 39.28 -5.14 -18.27
N ALA A 482 38.26 -4.58 -17.60
CA ALA A 482 36.93 -5.14 -17.61
C ALA A 482 36.13 -4.48 -18.74
N GLY A 483 35.43 -5.30 -19.53
CA GLY A 483 34.65 -4.84 -20.67
C GLY A 483 33.14 -4.91 -20.42
N LEU A 484 32.40 -4.53 -21.44
CA LEU A 484 30.96 -4.67 -21.55
C LEU A 484 30.64 -5.74 -22.60
N TRP A 485 29.68 -6.61 -22.30
CA TRP A 485 29.26 -7.66 -23.21
C TRP A 485 27.74 -7.83 -23.20
N ALA A 486 27.16 -8.26 -24.32
CA ALA A 486 25.76 -8.65 -24.40
C ALA A 486 25.46 -9.81 -23.43
N ASN A 487 24.19 -9.99 -23.07
CA ASN A 487 23.79 -11.02 -22.11
C ASN A 487 24.27 -12.42 -22.53
N THR A 488 25.02 -13.08 -21.64
CA THR A 488 25.57 -14.41 -21.84
C THR A 488 25.63 -15.17 -20.52
N THR A 489 25.56 -16.50 -20.58
CA THR A 489 25.72 -17.38 -19.41
C THR A 489 27.18 -17.75 -19.14
N HIS A 490 28.13 -17.20 -19.89
CA HIS A 490 29.55 -17.50 -19.73
C HIS A 490 30.07 -17.04 -18.36
N PRO A 491 30.95 -17.81 -17.67
CA PRO A 491 31.47 -17.41 -16.36
C PRO A 491 32.20 -16.06 -16.31
N ASN A 492 32.66 -15.54 -17.45
CA ASN A 492 33.31 -14.22 -17.53
C ASN A 492 32.34 -13.05 -17.26
N SER A 493 31.04 -13.22 -17.49
CA SER A 493 30.00 -12.20 -17.26
C SER A 493 29.37 -12.29 -15.88
N GLN A 494 29.87 -13.19 -15.02
CA GLN A 494 29.30 -13.53 -13.73
C GLN A 494 30.28 -13.23 -12.61
N TRP A 495 29.77 -12.66 -11.52
CA TRP A 495 30.57 -12.10 -10.46
C TRP A 495 30.08 -12.57 -9.09
N SER A 496 31.01 -12.75 -8.15
CA SER A 496 30.71 -12.89 -6.74
C SER A 496 30.84 -11.51 -6.08
N VAL A 497 29.76 -11.01 -5.48
CA VAL A 497 29.75 -9.73 -4.77
C VAL A 497 29.94 -10.00 -3.29
N GLU A 498 31.15 -9.76 -2.79
CA GLU A 498 31.61 -10.17 -1.46
C GLU A 498 31.68 -8.95 -0.53
N GLN A 499 30.99 -8.98 0.62
CA GLN A 499 31.16 -7.95 1.65
C GLN A 499 32.59 -8.01 2.22
N TYR A 500 33.25 -6.86 2.37
CA TYR A 500 34.65 -6.78 2.80
C TYR A 500 34.84 -6.04 4.13
N ASP A 501 34.37 -4.79 4.24
CA ASP A 501 34.56 -3.93 5.42
C ASP A 501 33.40 -2.93 5.54
N GLY A 502 32.57 -3.09 6.57
CA GLY A 502 31.38 -2.25 6.79
C GLY A 502 30.46 -2.22 5.56
N SER A 503 30.40 -1.06 4.90
CA SER A 503 29.57 -0.82 3.70
C SER A 503 30.30 -1.05 2.36
N TYR A 504 31.52 -1.56 2.39
CA TYR A 504 32.33 -1.81 1.19
C TYR A 504 32.34 -3.28 0.78
N TYR A 505 32.30 -3.50 -0.53
CA TYR A 505 32.24 -4.78 -1.20
C TYR A 505 33.42 -4.95 -2.17
N ARG A 506 33.72 -6.19 -2.56
CA ARG A 506 34.59 -6.51 -3.68
C ARG A 506 33.85 -7.39 -4.67
N ILE A 507 34.11 -7.21 -5.96
CA ILE A 507 33.36 -7.86 -7.04
C ILE A 507 34.32 -8.79 -7.79
N ARG A 508 34.23 -10.10 -7.56
CA ARG A 508 35.16 -11.11 -8.07
C ARG A 508 34.62 -11.85 -9.29
N ASN A 509 35.37 -11.89 -10.38
CA ASN A 509 34.97 -12.60 -11.59
C ASN A 509 34.90 -14.12 -11.32
N ARG A 510 33.82 -14.78 -11.76
CA ARG A 510 33.63 -16.23 -11.58
C ARG A 510 34.65 -17.05 -12.35
N ALA A 511 35.04 -16.63 -13.56
CA ALA A 511 35.97 -17.37 -14.40
C ALA A 511 37.41 -17.27 -13.92
N THR A 512 37.86 -16.05 -13.60
CA THR A 512 39.29 -15.76 -13.38
C THR A 512 39.67 -15.58 -11.93
N GLY A 513 38.70 -15.32 -11.04
CA GLY A 513 38.96 -15.01 -9.63
C GLY A 513 39.55 -13.62 -9.40
N LEU A 514 39.72 -12.80 -10.44
CA LEU A 514 40.19 -11.42 -10.32
C LEU A 514 39.07 -10.49 -9.81
N TYR A 515 39.43 -9.48 -9.04
CA TYR A 515 38.50 -8.47 -8.52
C TYR A 515 38.46 -7.25 -9.43
N LEU A 516 37.27 -6.72 -9.72
CA LEU A 516 37.09 -5.46 -10.41
C LEU A 516 37.75 -4.31 -9.62
N ASP A 517 38.59 -3.53 -10.30
CA ASP A 517 39.49 -2.54 -9.69
C ASP A 517 39.52 -1.26 -10.53
N GLY A 518 39.39 -0.09 -9.88
CA GLY A 518 39.44 1.22 -10.53
C GLY A 518 40.85 1.68 -10.92
N LEU A 519 41.88 0.88 -10.64
CA LEU A 519 43.31 1.09 -10.90
C LEU A 519 43.89 2.40 -10.34
N GLY A 520 43.17 3.10 -9.46
CA GLY A 520 43.54 4.41 -8.94
C GLY A 520 43.36 5.54 -9.96
N ARG A 521 42.66 5.29 -11.07
CA ARG A 521 42.41 6.25 -12.15
C ARG A 521 41.29 7.21 -11.74
N THR A 522 41.50 8.51 -11.95
CA THR A 522 40.58 9.57 -11.50
C THR A 522 40.01 10.43 -12.63
N THR A 523 40.28 10.10 -13.90
CA THR A 523 39.78 10.86 -15.05
C THR A 523 38.47 10.26 -15.53
N ASP A 524 37.49 11.12 -15.83
CA ASP A 524 36.22 10.71 -16.42
C ASP A 524 36.46 9.93 -17.73
N GLY A 525 35.95 8.69 -17.79
CA GLY A 525 36.09 7.79 -18.93
C GLY A 525 37.26 6.82 -18.84
N ASP A 526 38.07 6.86 -17.78
CA ASP A 526 39.15 5.89 -17.58
C ASP A 526 38.59 4.47 -17.36
N ALA A 527 39.13 3.50 -18.10
CA ALA A 527 38.71 2.10 -17.99
C ALA A 527 39.04 1.49 -16.62
N CYS A 528 38.14 0.65 -16.12
CA CYS A 528 38.38 -0.22 -14.97
C CYS A 528 39.19 -1.43 -15.39
N GLY A 529 40.02 -1.92 -14.48
CA GLY A 529 40.76 -3.16 -14.62
C GLY A 529 40.28 -4.24 -13.66
N GLN A 530 41.03 -5.33 -13.64
CA GLN A 530 40.84 -6.45 -12.73
C GLN A 530 42.16 -6.82 -12.06
N TYR A 531 42.13 -7.26 -10.80
CA TYR A 531 43.34 -7.56 -10.04
C TYR A 531 43.18 -8.77 -9.12
N ALA A 532 44.20 -9.62 -9.05
CA ALA A 532 44.21 -10.83 -8.23
C ALA A 532 44.44 -10.48 -6.75
N ASN A 533 43.62 -11.07 -5.87
CA ASN A 533 43.85 -11.15 -4.41
C ASN A 533 44.28 -9.82 -3.76
N THR A 534 43.63 -8.71 -4.13
CA THR A 534 43.97 -7.37 -3.66
C THR A 534 43.08 -6.92 -2.49
N SER A 535 43.69 -6.22 -1.53
CA SER A 535 43.00 -5.47 -0.47
C SER A 535 43.03 -3.96 -0.74
N SER A 536 43.52 -3.53 -1.91
CA SER A 536 43.57 -2.13 -2.31
C SER A 536 42.19 -1.49 -2.21
N VAL A 537 42.16 -0.22 -1.79
CA VAL A 537 40.93 0.59 -1.80
C VAL A 537 40.35 0.75 -3.22
N ASN A 538 41.17 0.54 -4.26
CA ASN A 538 40.72 0.59 -5.66
C ASN A 538 39.88 -0.63 -6.08
N ALA A 539 39.95 -1.74 -5.36
CA ALA A 539 39.10 -2.92 -5.57
C ALA A 539 37.89 -2.97 -4.64
N GLN A 540 37.68 -1.93 -3.84
CA GLN A 540 36.61 -1.84 -2.86
C GLN A 540 35.55 -0.86 -3.33
N TRP A 541 34.31 -1.28 -3.28
CA TRP A 541 33.18 -0.58 -3.88
C TRP A 541 32.06 -0.39 -2.86
N GLN A 542 31.53 0.81 -2.76
CA GLN A 542 30.30 1.10 -2.03
C GLN A 542 29.10 0.96 -2.98
N LEU A 543 28.11 0.16 -2.60
CA LEU A 543 26.88 -0.04 -3.37
C LEU A 543 25.82 0.94 -2.87
N ILE A 544 25.41 1.88 -3.73
CA ILE A 544 24.44 2.93 -3.39
C ILE A 544 23.15 2.64 -4.14
N SER A 545 22.09 2.25 -3.42
CA SER A 545 20.81 1.88 -4.02
C SER A 545 20.16 3.08 -4.73
N VAL A 546 19.71 2.87 -5.96
CA VAL A 546 19.00 3.89 -6.75
C VAL A 546 17.50 3.71 -6.55
N SER A 547 16.88 4.58 -5.77
CA SER A 547 15.41 4.54 -5.57
C SER A 547 14.71 4.76 -6.91
N GLY A 548 13.85 3.82 -7.30
CA GLY A 548 13.18 3.82 -8.61
C GLY A 548 12.35 5.08 -8.83
N THR A 549 12.90 6.01 -9.60
CA THR A 549 12.13 7.08 -10.24
C THR A 549 11.72 6.57 -11.60
N SER A 550 10.43 6.25 -11.75
CA SER A 550 9.83 6.14 -13.07
C SER A 550 9.96 7.50 -13.76
N LEU A 551 10.26 7.47 -15.06
CA LEU A 551 10.35 8.63 -15.93
C LEU A 551 9.01 9.40 -15.91
N ALA A 552 8.93 10.42 -15.07
CA ALA A 552 8.01 11.54 -15.22
C ALA A 552 8.79 12.81 -14.86
N LYS A 553 9.37 13.41 -15.90
CA LYS A 553 9.92 14.75 -15.87
C LYS A 553 8.74 15.71 -15.68
N GLU A 554 8.55 16.26 -14.48
CA GLU A 554 8.29 17.69 -14.26
C GLU A 554 8.29 18.06 -12.76
N ALA A 555 9.12 19.07 -12.44
CA ALA A 555 9.09 19.97 -11.29
C ALA A 555 9.07 19.38 -9.86
N SER A 556 10.26 19.19 -9.30
CA SER A 556 10.50 19.11 -7.86
C SER A 556 10.28 20.47 -7.17
N ILE A 557 9.40 20.52 -6.17
CA ILE A 557 9.63 21.32 -4.96
C ILE A 557 9.40 20.38 -3.78
N ALA A 558 10.44 20.18 -2.99
CA ALA A 558 10.45 19.35 -1.81
C ALA A 558 9.61 19.96 -0.68
N THR A 559 8.89 19.13 0.06
CA THR A 559 8.50 19.42 1.44
C THR A 559 8.49 18.13 2.25
N GLU A 560 9.41 18.07 3.21
CA GLU A 560 9.32 17.19 4.38
C GLU A 560 8.06 17.57 5.17
N ASN A 561 7.24 16.56 5.53
CA ASN A 561 6.04 16.76 6.33
C ASN A 561 6.41 16.84 7.82
N SER A 562 6.57 18.07 8.35
CA SER A 562 6.23 18.35 9.75
C SER A 562 4.73 18.69 9.81
N GLU A 563 3.98 18.02 10.68
CA GLU A 563 2.53 18.24 10.83
C GLU A 563 2.23 19.58 11.51
N PHE A 564 2.19 20.65 10.73
CA PHE A 564 1.86 21.99 11.24
C PHE A 564 0.36 22.09 11.61
N PRO A 565 -0.01 22.37 12.88
CA PRO A 565 -1.36 22.12 13.41
C PRO A 565 -2.32 23.32 13.26
N THR A 566 -2.34 23.97 12.09
CA THR A 566 -3.25 25.09 11.82
C THR A 566 -3.98 24.94 10.49
N SER A 567 -5.31 24.93 10.54
CA SER A 567 -6.20 25.10 9.37
C SER A 567 -6.81 26.49 9.40
N PHE A 568 -7.26 27.01 8.25
CA PHE A 568 -7.93 28.30 8.18
C PHE A 568 -9.15 28.25 7.26
N TYR A 569 -10.17 29.02 7.60
CA TYR A 569 -11.41 29.11 6.82
C TYR A 569 -12.13 30.43 7.07
N PRO A 570 -13.03 30.88 6.18
CA PRO A 570 -13.22 30.38 4.82
C PRO A 570 -12.02 30.75 3.91
N ASN A 571 -11.85 30.01 2.82
CA ASN A 571 -10.96 30.38 1.72
C ASN A 571 -11.60 29.91 0.40
N PRO A 572 -12.12 30.80 -0.46
CA PRO A 572 -11.96 32.25 -0.43
C PRO A 572 -12.63 32.97 0.75
N VAL A 573 -12.00 34.03 1.24
CA VAL A 573 -12.43 34.83 2.41
C VAL A 573 -12.99 36.19 1.99
N ASP A 574 -14.05 36.62 2.67
CA ASP A 574 -14.57 38.00 2.59
C ASP A 574 -13.81 38.89 3.58
N ASP A 575 -14.29 39.07 4.80
CA ASP A 575 -13.69 40.04 5.74
C ASP A 575 -12.93 39.41 6.91
N GLN A 576 -13.31 38.20 7.34
CA GLN A 576 -12.72 37.55 8.51
C GLN A 576 -12.23 36.14 8.18
N LEU A 577 -10.94 35.91 8.43
CA LEU A 577 -10.29 34.63 8.33
C LEU A 577 -10.20 34.00 9.73
N GLN A 578 -10.80 32.83 9.92
CA GLN A 578 -10.66 32.06 11.14
C GLN A 578 -9.46 31.12 11.02
N ILE A 579 -8.59 31.13 12.04
CA ILE A 579 -7.45 30.23 12.17
C ILE A 579 -7.78 29.24 13.29
N ASN A 580 -7.88 27.95 12.96
CA ASN A 580 -8.06 26.90 13.95
C ASN A 580 -6.69 26.45 14.46
N THR A 581 -6.42 26.68 15.73
CA THR A 581 -5.27 26.14 16.45
C THR A 581 -5.69 24.93 17.27
N LYS A 582 -4.82 23.92 17.41
CA LYS A 582 -4.98 22.92 18.49
C LYS A 582 -4.76 23.66 19.83
N GLU A 583 -5.43 23.26 20.91
CA GLU A 583 -5.16 23.82 22.25
C GLU A 583 -3.67 23.65 22.56
N SER A 584 -2.94 24.76 22.66
CA SER A 584 -1.49 24.79 22.90
C SER A 584 -1.08 26.08 23.59
N ASP A 585 -0.21 26.01 24.59
CA ASP A 585 0.25 27.16 25.39
C ASP A 585 1.14 28.18 24.62
N LEU A 586 1.31 28.04 23.30
CA LEU A 586 2.21 28.88 22.48
C LEU A 586 1.44 29.71 21.43
N PRO A 587 1.74 31.02 21.27
CA PRO A 587 1.03 31.88 20.33
C PRO A 587 1.31 31.51 18.86
N VAL A 588 0.32 31.74 17.99
CA VAL A 588 0.46 31.57 16.54
C VAL A 588 0.70 32.92 15.87
N PHE A 589 1.79 33.03 15.11
CA PHE A 589 2.10 34.23 14.33
C PHE A 589 1.54 34.08 12.92
N VAL A 590 0.79 35.06 12.45
CA VAL A 590 0.18 35.09 11.12
C VAL A 590 0.71 36.28 10.33
N LYS A 591 1.25 36.02 9.13
CA LYS A 591 1.66 37.03 8.15
C LYS A 591 0.96 36.79 6.82
N ILE A 592 0.51 37.85 6.17
CA ILE A 592 -0.06 37.81 4.81
C ILE A 592 0.81 38.64 3.90
N TYR A 593 1.35 38.02 2.84
CA TYR A 593 2.16 38.65 1.82
C TYR A 593 1.35 38.81 0.54
N ASP A 594 1.58 39.90 -0.19
CA ASP A 594 1.16 39.96 -1.60
C ASP A 594 2.06 39.09 -2.49
N MET A 595 1.69 38.94 -3.76
CA MET A 595 2.44 38.11 -4.73
C MET A 595 3.85 38.66 -5.06
N SER A 596 4.19 39.88 -4.64
CA SER A 596 5.55 40.43 -4.76
C SER A 596 6.42 40.13 -3.53
N GLY A 597 5.87 39.46 -2.51
CA GLY A 597 6.54 39.13 -1.26
C GLY A 597 6.51 40.25 -0.22
N LYS A 598 5.72 41.31 -0.42
CA LYS A 598 5.58 42.41 0.57
C LYS A 598 4.52 42.05 1.62
N ILE A 599 4.85 42.20 2.89
CA ILE A 599 3.91 41.99 4.01
C ILE A 599 2.79 43.03 3.92
N ARG A 600 1.55 42.56 3.92
CA ARG A 600 0.32 43.37 3.92
C ARG A 600 -0.42 43.33 5.26
N LEU A 601 -0.28 42.24 6.00
CA LEU A 601 -0.86 42.08 7.32
C LEU A 601 0.03 41.19 8.18
N GLU A 602 0.17 41.52 9.46
CA GLU A 602 0.84 40.70 10.47
C GLU A 602 0.04 40.74 11.77
N LYS A 603 -0.16 39.59 12.41
CA LYS A 603 -0.91 39.46 13.66
C LYS A 603 -0.44 38.26 14.48
N THR A 604 -0.35 38.42 15.79
CA THR A 604 -0.15 37.32 16.75
C THR A 604 -1.48 36.92 17.36
N LEU A 605 -1.76 35.62 17.39
CA LEU A 605 -2.99 35.02 17.95
C LEU A 605 -2.68 34.32 19.27
N SER A 606 -3.60 34.45 20.23
CA SER A 606 -3.63 33.73 21.52
C SER A 606 -4.90 32.87 21.60
N ASP A 607 -5.00 31.98 22.60
CA ASP A 607 -6.11 31.01 22.74
C ASP A 607 -7.52 31.63 22.75
N SER A 608 -7.64 32.91 23.10
CA SER A 608 -8.91 33.66 23.08
C SER A 608 -9.19 34.41 21.78
N GLN A 609 -8.24 34.45 20.84
CA GLN A 609 -8.35 35.17 19.57
C GLN A 609 -7.96 34.27 18.39
N ASN A 610 -8.95 33.67 17.74
CA ASN A 610 -8.77 32.78 16.59
C ASN A 610 -9.17 33.42 15.24
N LYS A 611 -9.28 34.75 15.17
CA LYS A 611 -9.73 35.48 13.97
C LYS A 611 -8.75 36.56 13.52
N VAL A 612 -8.55 36.64 12.20
CA VAL A 612 -7.77 37.65 11.49
C VAL A 612 -8.71 38.46 10.59
N ASP A 613 -8.76 39.78 10.80
CA ASP A 613 -9.53 40.70 9.96
C ASP A 613 -8.72 41.03 8.70
N VAL A 614 -9.26 40.68 7.54
CA VAL A 614 -8.65 40.86 6.22
C VAL A 614 -9.44 41.84 5.35
N GLN A 615 -10.43 42.56 5.90
CA GLN A 615 -11.30 43.47 5.16
C GLN A 615 -10.53 44.54 4.37
N LYS A 616 -9.38 44.98 4.90
CA LYS A 616 -8.53 46.02 4.27
C LYS A 616 -7.63 45.50 3.14
N LEU A 617 -7.59 44.19 2.90
CA LEU A 617 -6.88 43.61 1.76
C LEU A 617 -7.75 43.76 0.49
N PRO A 618 -7.22 44.31 -0.61
CA PRO A 618 -7.89 44.25 -1.91
C PRO A 618 -8.19 42.81 -2.34
N SER A 619 -9.24 42.60 -3.13
CA SER A 619 -9.53 41.32 -3.78
C SER A 619 -8.31 40.80 -4.54
N GLY A 620 -7.97 39.52 -4.35
CA GLY A 620 -6.78 38.94 -4.97
C GLY A 620 -6.23 37.71 -4.26
N VAL A 621 -5.13 37.20 -4.81
CA VAL A 621 -4.39 36.05 -4.25
C VAL A 621 -3.23 36.55 -3.40
N TYR A 622 -3.12 35.98 -2.19
CA TYR A 622 -2.09 36.28 -1.21
C TYR A 622 -1.41 34.99 -0.72
N ILE A 623 -0.25 35.14 -0.10
CA ILE A 623 0.42 34.05 0.64
C ILE A 623 0.19 34.28 2.13
N LEU A 624 -0.50 33.34 2.76
CA LEU A 624 -0.67 33.26 4.21
C LEU A 624 0.47 32.42 4.80
N GLU A 625 1.26 33.01 5.68
CA GLU A 625 2.26 32.34 6.49
C GLU A 625 1.78 32.26 7.94
N MET A 626 1.84 31.06 8.52
CA MET A 626 1.54 30.81 9.93
C MET A 626 2.77 30.19 10.57
N ALA A 627 3.19 30.70 11.73
CA ALA A 627 4.31 30.17 12.49
C ALA A 627 3.88 29.83 13.93
N HIS A 628 4.35 28.68 14.43
CA HIS A 628 4.05 28.13 15.75
C HIS A 628 5.29 27.42 16.28
N GLY A 629 5.88 27.93 17.37
CA GLY A 629 7.20 27.47 17.83
C GLY A 629 8.28 27.67 16.74
N ASN A 630 8.99 26.60 16.40
CA ASN A 630 10.03 26.58 15.35
C ASN A 630 9.51 26.19 13.97
N GLU A 631 8.21 25.92 13.83
CA GLU A 631 7.63 25.49 12.57
C GLU A 631 6.97 26.66 11.84
N THR A 632 6.90 26.59 10.50
CA THR A 632 6.23 27.60 9.67
C THR A 632 5.53 26.94 8.49
N LYS A 633 4.29 27.33 8.20
CA LYS A 633 3.51 26.87 7.05
C LYS A 633 3.08 28.04 6.19
N ARG A 634 3.23 27.91 4.87
CA ARG A 634 2.70 28.84 3.87
C ARG A 634 1.53 28.21 3.12
N SER A 635 0.48 28.98 2.88
CA SER A 635 -0.73 28.54 2.18
C SER A 635 -1.27 29.67 1.32
N GLN A 636 -1.97 29.33 0.23
CA GLN A 636 -2.64 30.32 -0.61
C GLN A 636 -3.91 30.84 0.08
N LEU A 637 -4.08 32.16 0.11
CA LEU A 637 -5.30 32.83 0.58
C LEU A 637 -5.93 33.61 -0.57
N ILE A 638 -7.23 33.44 -0.79
CA ILE A 638 -7.99 34.14 -1.81
C ILE A 638 -8.93 35.13 -1.10
N LYS A 639 -8.67 36.43 -1.25
CA LYS A 639 -9.56 37.50 -0.79
C LYS A 639 -10.56 37.81 -1.91
N LYS A 640 -11.86 37.71 -1.63
CA LYS A 640 -12.92 38.14 -2.55
C LYS A 640 -13.00 39.65 -2.64
#